data_AF-A0A4D6KZV8-F1
#
_entry.id   AF-A0A4D6KZV8-F1
#
_cell.length_a   1.000
_cell.length_b   1.000
_cell.length_c   1.000
_cell.angle_alpha   90.00
_cell.angle_beta   90.00
_cell.angle_gamma   90.00
#
_symmetry.space_group_name_H-M   'P 1'
#
loop_
_entity.id
_entity.type
_entity.pdbx_description
1 polymer ?
#
loop_
_entity_poly.entity_id
_entity_poly.type
_entity_poly.pdbx_seq_one_letter_code
_entity_poly.pdbx_strand_id
1 'polypeptide(L)'
;MSRVWFLLFLLLISKCDEVWSSYAGSASSIINPSKVKQVSWKPRAFVYEGFLTDLECDHLISIAKSELKRSAVADNLSGESTLSDVRTSSGMFISKNKDPIVSGIEDKISSWTFLPKENGEDIQVLRYEHGQKYDPHYDYFTDKVNIVRGGHRIATVLMYLTNVTKGGETVFPSAEESPRRRASETNIDLSECAKKGIAVKPRRGDALLFFSLLTNATPDTSSLHAGCPVIEGEKWSATKWIHVDSFDKTVGDGGDCSDRHDLHLVSTTGFRFQLLLHHSNAVALSISVLPPSQSPHFKWKNSVLILLPVKSLVRFKCVCKSWLSLISDSHFSLSHFEQTATRTERLVFFEPSAPEVRSIDVNAPLYDDSASAVLNLNFLPPKPYDVRIRGSCRGFVLLECCQSLWLWNPSTGVHKQLSSSPTMPNKDPMLLTFLFGFGYDSSTDDYLVVKVLRMAFSCVSGNRVEILSLRANAWKEIEGIHFSYLNCFNDMKVGLLFNGALHWVVSRYDLGKNVIVVFDLRKRSFSEIPLPREFDWDFNTCDLVVLGKIPRLCVVGCCSPAELWVMEEYKDPSSWTKTIVVSVDDIPTKYFSPICSTKCNDIVGIDGSTGLVKCSDKGQVQEHRYWSSSYRSEVAVYKETLVTLLSQRRFCFSPYTLQGFLDGQFLQLQQLQDENNPDFVVEVVSLFFEDSERLLNDLTFALEQKSIDFKKVDAHVHQLKGSSSSIGAQRVKNCCIAFRNFCEEQNIDACLSCLQQVKQEYCHVKNKLETMIRLEQQIVAAGGSIPMMEFSF
;
A
#
# COMPACT_ATOMS: atom_id res chain seq x y z
N MET A 1 -13.90 34.45 -42.73
CA MET A 1 -13.02 33.25 -42.66
C MET A 1 -12.99 32.55 -41.29
N SER A 2 -13.31 33.19 -40.15
CA SER A 2 -13.18 32.54 -38.82
C SER A 2 -14.29 31.52 -38.43
N ARG A 3 -15.51 31.60 -38.99
CA ARG A 3 -16.62 30.69 -38.61
C ARG A 3 -16.63 29.34 -39.33
N VAL A 4 -16.02 29.25 -40.51
CA VAL A 4 -15.94 27.99 -41.30
C VAL A 4 -14.89 27.05 -40.69
N TRP A 5 -13.80 27.60 -40.15
CA TRP A 5 -12.77 26.83 -39.44
C TRP A 5 -13.28 26.27 -38.10
N PHE A 6 -14.17 26.98 -37.41
CA PHE A 6 -14.75 26.50 -36.15
C PHE A 6 -15.71 25.32 -36.36
N LEU A 7 -16.49 25.36 -37.46
CA LEU A 7 -17.37 24.25 -37.86
C LEU A 7 -16.60 23.05 -38.40
N LEU A 8 -15.51 23.26 -39.14
CA LEU A 8 -14.59 22.19 -39.56
C LEU A 8 -13.86 21.56 -38.37
N PHE A 9 -13.49 22.34 -37.35
CA PHE A 9 -12.87 21.84 -36.13
C PHE A 9 -13.85 21.00 -35.29
N LEU A 10 -15.12 21.40 -35.20
CA LEU A 10 -16.18 20.61 -34.53
C LEU A 10 -16.54 19.32 -35.30
N LEU A 11 -16.53 19.33 -36.63
CA LEU A 11 -16.71 18.13 -37.46
C LEU A 11 -15.50 17.17 -37.38
N LEU A 12 -14.29 17.69 -37.17
CA LEU A 12 -13.09 16.89 -36.92
C LEU A 12 -13.09 16.25 -35.52
N ILE A 13 -13.61 16.94 -34.49
CA ILE A 13 -13.78 16.36 -33.15
C ILE A 13 -14.86 15.27 -33.17
N SER A 14 -15.98 15.50 -33.85
CA SER A 14 -17.07 14.51 -34.00
C SER A 14 -16.64 13.25 -34.77
N LYS A 15 -15.71 13.36 -35.74
CA LYS A 15 -15.13 12.19 -36.43
C LYS A 15 -13.98 11.53 -35.67
N CYS A 16 -13.29 12.25 -34.78
CA CYS A 16 -12.33 11.65 -33.87
C CYS A 16 -13.00 10.77 -32.80
N ASP A 17 -14.20 11.13 -32.33
CA ASP A 17 -14.94 10.29 -31.38
C ASP A 17 -15.46 8.96 -32.00
N GLU A 18 -15.80 8.94 -33.30
CA GLU A 18 -16.16 7.69 -33.99
C GLU A 18 -14.96 6.79 -34.32
N VAL A 19 -13.78 7.37 -34.58
CA VAL A 19 -12.55 6.60 -34.87
C VAL A 19 -11.84 6.13 -33.58
N TRP A 20 -12.03 6.81 -32.45
CA TRP A 20 -11.53 6.34 -31.14
C TRP A 20 -12.42 5.25 -30.51
N SER A 21 -13.68 5.13 -30.93
CA SER A 21 -14.59 4.09 -30.42
C SER A 21 -14.38 2.71 -31.04
N SER A 22 -13.68 2.60 -32.18
CA SER A 22 -13.39 1.31 -32.84
C SER A 22 -12.05 0.67 -32.45
N TYR A 23 -11.27 1.29 -31.56
CA TYR A 23 -10.06 0.73 -30.95
C TYR A 23 -10.07 0.88 -29.42
N ALA A 24 -11.25 0.75 -28.81
CA ALA A 24 -11.37 0.50 -27.38
C ALA A 24 -10.81 -0.90 -27.06
N GLY A 25 -9.49 -0.97 -26.88
CA GLY A 25 -8.87 -2.07 -26.14
C GLY A 25 -9.53 -2.16 -24.77
N SER A 26 -10.13 -3.32 -24.50
CA SER A 26 -10.63 -3.82 -23.21
C SER A 26 -10.81 -2.75 -22.13
N ALA A 27 -12.05 -2.29 -21.95
CA ALA A 27 -12.45 -1.52 -20.78
C ALA A 27 -11.89 -2.15 -19.49
N SER A 28 -11.02 -1.39 -18.81
CA SER A 28 -10.80 -1.38 -17.36
C SER A 28 -10.91 -2.71 -16.60
N SER A 29 -9.78 -3.20 -16.08
CA SER A 29 -9.65 -4.34 -15.15
C SER A 29 -10.28 -4.11 -13.76
N ILE A 30 -11.24 -3.19 -13.62
CA ILE A 30 -11.90 -2.89 -12.35
C ILE A 30 -12.88 -4.03 -12.01
N ILE A 31 -12.48 -4.86 -11.06
CA ILE A 31 -13.33 -5.85 -10.41
C ILE A 31 -14.30 -5.14 -9.48
N ASN A 32 -15.61 -5.26 -9.72
CA ASN A 32 -16.65 -4.78 -8.81
C ASN A 32 -17.02 -5.87 -7.78
N PRO A 33 -16.71 -5.71 -6.48
CA PRO A 33 -16.99 -6.74 -5.47
C PRO A 33 -18.48 -7.00 -5.23
N SER A 34 -19.36 -6.04 -5.52
CA SER A 34 -20.82 -6.20 -5.31
C SER A 34 -21.47 -7.25 -6.20
N LYS A 35 -20.79 -7.66 -7.29
CA LYS A 35 -21.23 -8.72 -8.21
C LYS A 35 -20.79 -10.13 -7.77
N VAL A 36 -20.06 -10.25 -6.66
CA VAL A 36 -19.56 -11.53 -6.16
C VAL A 36 -20.52 -12.10 -5.12
N LYS A 37 -20.98 -13.32 -5.36
CA LYS A 37 -21.85 -14.09 -4.44
C LYS A 37 -21.10 -15.29 -3.89
N GLN A 38 -21.18 -15.48 -2.58
CA GLN A 38 -20.58 -16.64 -1.92
C GLN A 38 -21.43 -17.90 -2.16
N VAL A 39 -20.80 -18.95 -2.70
CA VAL A 39 -21.43 -20.26 -2.94
C VAL A 39 -21.20 -21.21 -1.77
N SER A 40 -19.97 -21.31 -1.28
CA SER A 40 -19.61 -22.15 -0.13
C SER A 40 -18.34 -21.61 0.56
N TRP A 41 -18.18 -21.92 1.84
CA TRP A 41 -16.92 -21.75 2.57
C TRP A 41 -16.08 -23.02 2.61
N LYS A 42 -16.70 -24.18 2.38
CA LYS A 42 -16.05 -25.50 2.36
C LYS A 42 -16.69 -26.33 1.22
N PRO A 43 -16.10 -26.32 0.02
CA PRO A 43 -14.88 -25.62 -0.36
C PRO A 43 -15.13 -24.11 -0.46
N ARG A 44 -14.08 -23.29 -0.42
CA ARG A 44 -14.22 -21.85 -0.71
C ARG A 44 -14.60 -21.69 -2.17
N ALA A 45 -15.83 -21.23 -2.42
CA ALA A 45 -16.39 -21.07 -3.76
C ALA A 45 -17.22 -19.78 -3.88
N PHE A 46 -17.01 -19.04 -4.96
CA PHE A 46 -17.62 -17.73 -5.23
C PHE A 46 -18.03 -17.62 -6.71
N VAL A 47 -19.19 -17.02 -6.98
CA VAL A 47 -19.64 -16.71 -8.34
C VAL A 47 -19.54 -15.21 -8.55
N TYR A 48 -18.95 -14.79 -9.67
CA TYR A 48 -18.96 -13.43 -10.16
C TYR A 48 -20.01 -13.32 -11.28
N GLU A 49 -21.04 -12.50 -11.05
CA GLU A 49 -22.10 -12.29 -12.04
C GLU A 49 -21.66 -11.32 -13.15
N GLY A 50 -21.72 -11.75 -14.41
CA GLY A 50 -21.28 -10.97 -15.57
C GLY A 50 -19.79 -10.60 -15.51
N PHE A 51 -18.93 -11.60 -15.26
CA PHE A 51 -17.47 -11.49 -15.27
C PHE A 51 -16.90 -11.30 -16.69
N LEU A 52 -17.46 -12.02 -17.66
CA LEU A 52 -17.20 -11.84 -19.08
C LEU A 52 -18.34 -11.05 -19.72
N THR A 53 -17.98 -10.21 -20.68
CA THR A 53 -18.92 -9.60 -21.62
C THR A 53 -19.37 -10.62 -22.66
N ASP A 54 -20.51 -10.38 -23.32
CA ASP A 54 -20.97 -11.25 -24.41
C ASP A 54 -19.96 -11.37 -25.55
N LEU A 55 -19.24 -10.28 -25.86
CA LEU A 55 -18.18 -10.26 -26.87
C LEU A 55 -17.02 -11.18 -26.50
N GLU A 56 -16.59 -11.18 -25.23
CA GLU A 56 -15.54 -12.06 -24.74
C GLU A 56 -15.98 -13.53 -24.77
N CYS A 57 -17.25 -13.81 -24.44
CA CYS A 57 -17.80 -15.17 -24.55
C CYS A 57 -17.80 -15.67 -26.00
N ASP A 58 -18.28 -14.86 -26.95
CA ASP A 58 -18.28 -15.23 -28.37
C ASP A 58 -16.88 -15.38 -28.94
N HIS A 59 -15.95 -14.52 -28.53
CA HIS A 59 -14.55 -14.59 -28.93
C HIS A 59 -13.91 -15.92 -28.52
N LEU A 60 -14.02 -16.31 -27.25
CA LEU A 60 -13.50 -17.60 -26.76
C LEU A 60 -14.13 -18.81 -27.47
N ILE A 61 -15.44 -18.76 -27.73
CA ILE A 61 -16.14 -19.82 -28.50
C ILE A 61 -15.62 -19.87 -29.94
N SER A 62 -15.39 -18.72 -30.58
CA SER A 62 -14.95 -18.64 -31.97
C SER A 62 -13.56 -19.24 -32.17
N ILE A 63 -12.61 -18.95 -31.27
CA ILE A 63 -11.27 -19.54 -31.28
C ILE A 63 -11.35 -21.06 -31.09
N ALA A 64 -12.21 -21.52 -30.18
CA ALA A 64 -12.32 -22.95 -29.89
C ALA A 64 -12.94 -23.73 -31.06
N LYS A 65 -13.95 -23.18 -31.74
CA LYS A 65 -14.70 -23.85 -32.84
C LYS A 65 -13.81 -24.35 -33.97
N SER A 66 -12.68 -23.69 -34.26
CA SER A 66 -11.76 -24.12 -35.32
C SER A 66 -10.90 -25.34 -34.95
N GLU A 67 -10.77 -25.67 -33.66
CA GLU A 67 -9.77 -26.65 -33.18
C GLU A 67 -10.29 -27.64 -32.11
N LEU A 68 -11.62 -27.76 -31.93
CA LEU A 68 -12.20 -28.70 -30.96
C LEU A 68 -11.86 -30.16 -31.28
N LYS A 69 -11.24 -30.85 -30.33
CA LYS A 69 -11.04 -32.32 -30.34
C LYS A 69 -11.66 -32.94 -29.09
N ARG A 70 -11.91 -34.25 -29.10
CA ARG A 70 -12.41 -34.96 -27.91
C ARG A 70 -11.44 -34.72 -26.73
N SER A 71 -11.97 -34.30 -25.58
CA SER A 71 -11.15 -33.95 -24.41
C SER A 71 -10.47 -35.20 -23.82
N ALA A 72 -9.18 -35.09 -23.51
CA ALA A 72 -8.42 -36.10 -22.81
C ALA A 72 -8.16 -35.68 -21.36
N VAL A 73 -7.90 -36.65 -20.48
CA VAL A 73 -7.56 -36.45 -19.06
C VAL A 73 -6.09 -36.85 -18.86
N ALA A 74 -5.36 -36.13 -18.01
CA ALA A 74 -3.99 -36.49 -17.68
C ALA A 74 -3.98 -37.77 -16.81
N ASP A 75 -3.21 -38.78 -17.22
CA ASP A 75 -3.04 -40.00 -16.46
C ASP A 75 -2.19 -39.75 -15.21
N ASN A 76 -2.65 -40.26 -14.06
CA ASN A 76 -2.02 -40.01 -12.75
C ASN A 76 -0.69 -40.75 -12.54
N LEU A 77 -0.31 -41.69 -13.41
CA LEU A 77 0.92 -42.47 -13.28
C LEU A 77 2.00 -42.02 -14.26
N SER A 78 1.59 -41.70 -15.49
CA SER A 78 2.48 -41.33 -16.60
C SER A 78 2.51 -39.83 -16.91
N GLY A 79 1.50 -39.07 -16.49
CA GLY A 79 1.30 -37.67 -16.90
C GLY A 79 0.85 -37.51 -18.36
N GLU A 80 0.67 -38.61 -19.11
CA GLU A 80 0.26 -38.57 -20.51
C GLU A 80 -1.26 -38.38 -20.67
N SER A 81 -1.67 -37.79 -21.79
CA SER A 81 -3.07 -37.46 -22.07
C SER A 81 -3.83 -38.66 -22.63
N THR A 82 -4.83 -39.18 -21.92
CA THR A 82 -5.62 -40.36 -22.34
C THR A 82 -7.10 -40.03 -22.59
N LEU A 83 -7.72 -40.70 -23.56
CA LEU A 83 -9.17 -40.61 -23.81
C LEU A 83 -9.91 -41.36 -22.69
N SER A 84 -10.81 -40.67 -21.99
CA SER A 84 -11.50 -41.22 -20.81
C SER A 84 -13.03 -41.17 -20.96
N ASP A 85 -13.74 -42.16 -20.43
CA ASP A 85 -15.21 -42.18 -20.32
C ASP A 85 -15.72 -41.29 -19.16
N VAL A 86 -14.81 -40.80 -18.31
CA VAL A 86 -15.07 -39.95 -17.13
C VAL A 86 -15.39 -38.49 -17.53
N ARG A 87 -14.85 -38.04 -18.68
CA ARG A 87 -15.09 -36.73 -19.27
C ARG A 87 -15.43 -36.88 -20.75
N THR A 88 -16.68 -36.57 -21.10
CA THR A 88 -17.22 -36.83 -22.45
C THR A 88 -17.28 -35.59 -23.35
N SER A 89 -16.67 -34.48 -22.95
CA SER A 89 -16.64 -33.20 -23.70
C SER A 89 -15.69 -33.20 -24.89
N SER A 90 -15.84 -32.19 -25.74
CA SER A 90 -14.77 -31.73 -26.65
C SER A 90 -14.09 -30.49 -26.08
N GLY A 91 -12.79 -30.29 -26.31
CA GLY A 91 -12.07 -29.12 -25.80
C GLY A 91 -10.83 -28.72 -26.61
N MET A 92 -10.34 -27.52 -26.30
CA MET A 92 -9.14 -26.91 -26.87
C MET A 92 -8.44 -26.03 -25.82
N PHE A 93 -7.11 -25.88 -25.89
CA PHE A 93 -6.34 -24.95 -25.06
C PHE A 93 -6.02 -23.67 -25.83
N ILE A 94 -6.33 -22.51 -25.26
CA ILE A 94 -5.96 -21.21 -25.80
C ILE A 94 -4.71 -20.74 -25.05
N SER A 95 -3.61 -20.57 -25.78
CA SER A 95 -2.34 -20.13 -25.20
C SER A 95 -2.45 -18.78 -24.50
N LYS A 96 -1.68 -18.60 -23.42
CA LYS A 96 -1.54 -17.31 -22.73
C LYS A 96 -1.24 -16.17 -23.69
N ASN A 97 -1.80 -14.99 -23.42
CA ASN A 97 -1.58 -13.78 -24.23
C ASN A 97 -1.76 -14.00 -25.75
N LYS A 98 -2.64 -14.93 -26.18
CA LYS A 98 -2.88 -15.23 -27.60
C LYS A 98 -3.26 -13.98 -28.39
N ASP A 99 -4.09 -13.13 -27.80
CA ASP A 99 -4.54 -11.86 -28.35
C ASP A 99 -4.91 -10.88 -27.21
N PRO A 100 -5.21 -9.60 -27.50
CA PRO A 100 -5.54 -8.60 -26.47
C PRO A 100 -6.79 -8.93 -25.65
N ILE A 101 -7.79 -9.63 -26.20
CA ILE A 101 -9.01 -10.01 -25.48
C ILE A 101 -8.68 -11.11 -24.48
N VAL A 102 -7.96 -12.15 -24.91
CA VAL A 102 -7.49 -13.23 -24.03
C VAL A 102 -6.59 -12.67 -22.92
N SER A 103 -5.66 -11.79 -23.25
CA SER A 103 -4.79 -11.14 -22.26
C SER A 103 -5.59 -10.34 -21.23
N GLY A 104 -6.57 -9.56 -21.69
CA GLY A 104 -7.48 -8.80 -20.81
C GLY A 104 -8.34 -9.67 -19.89
N ILE A 105 -8.79 -10.84 -20.37
CA ILE A 105 -9.47 -11.83 -19.53
C ILE A 105 -8.51 -12.36 -18.45
N GLU A 106 -7.25 -12.63 -18.79
CA GLU A 106 -6.22 -13.04 -17.81
C GLU A 106 -5.90 -11.93 -16.79
N ASP A 107 -5.92 -10.65 -17.17
CA ASP A 107 -5.84 -9.50 -16.24
C ASP A 107 -6.98 -9.51 -15.23
N LYS A 108 -8.21 -9.71 -15.71
CA LYS A 108 -9.40 -9.77 -14.86
C LYS A 108 -9.34 -10.95 -13.90
N ILE A 109 -8.91 -12.13 -14.39
CA ILE A 109 -8.74 -13.33 -13.55
C ILE A 109 -7.70 -13.07 -12.47
N SER A 110 -6.54 -12.50 -12.82
CA SER A 110 -5.48 -12.20 -11.86
C SER A 110 -5.94 -11.19 -10.81
N SER A 111 -6.66 -10.15 -11.25
CA SER A 111 -7.21 -9.11 -10.36
C SER A 111 -8.28 -9.65 -9.41
N TRP A 112 -9.16 -10.55 -9.87
CA TRP A 112 -10.24 -11.12 -9.05
C TRP A 112 -9.72 -12.19 -8.06
N THR A 113 -8.81 -13.05 -8.52
CA THR A 113 -8.26 -14.15 -7.71
C THR A 113 -7.15 -13.71 -6.77
N PHE A 114 -6.54 -12.55 -7.01
CA PHE A 114 -5.29 -12.10 -6.40
C PHE A 114 -4.10 -13.06 -6.63
N LEU A 115 -4.18 -13.89 -7.68
CA LEU A 115 -3.11 -14.80 -8.09
C LEU A 115 -2.40 -14.26 -9.34
N PRO A 116 -1.06 -14.34 -9.42
CA PRO A 116 -0.32 -13.80 -10.56
C PRO A 116 -0.65 -14.53 -11.87
N LYS A 117 -0.64 -13.80 -13.00
CA LYS A 117 -0.90 -14.39 -14.32
C LYS A 117 0.07 -15.51 -14.68
N GLU A 118 1.33 -15.39 -14.25
CA GLU A 118 2.39 -16.37 -14.49
C GLU A 118 2.11 -17.74 -13.84
N ASN A 119 1.20 -17.80 -12.87
CA ASN A 119 0.79 -19.05 -12.21
C ASN A 119 -0.32 -19.78 -12.97
N GLY A 120 -1.01 -19.12 -13.90
CA GLY A 120 -2.09 -19.75 -14.66
C GLY A 120 -1.59 -20.77 -15.67
N GLU A 121 -2.38 -21.77 -16.02
CA GLU A 121 -2.20 -22.57 -17.24
C GLU A 121 -2.83 -21.87 -18.45
N ASP A 122 -2.73 -22.45 -19.65
CA ASP A 122 -3.53 -22.02 -20.81
C ASP A 122 -5.04 -22.15 -20.52
N ILE A 123 -5.88 -21.31 -21.15
CA ILE A 123 -7.34 -21.37 -20.95
C ILE A 123 -7.89 -22.59 -21.68
N GLN A 124 -8.53 -23.51 -20.97
CA GLN A 124 -9.16 -24.69 -21.58
C GLN A 124 -10.64 -24.40 -21.91
N VAL A 125 -11.00 -24.32 -23.18
CA VAL A 125 -12.39 -24.20 -23.63
C VAL A 125 -12.98 -25.58 -23.86
N LEU A 126 -14.24 -25.76 -23.44
CA LEU A 126 -14.95 -27.04 -23.40
C LEU A 126 -16.36 -26.89 -23.91
N ARG A 127 -16.83 -27.91 -24.64
CA ARG A 127 -18.20 -28.04 -25.12
C ARG A 127 -18.81 -29.36 -24.64
N TYR A 128 -19.98 -29.27 -24.02
CA TYR A 128 -20.81 -30.40 -23.62
C TYR A 128 -22.14 -30.38 -24.38
N GLU A 129 -22.41 -31.45 -25.10
CA GLU A 129 -23.67 -31.73 -25.81
C GLU A 129 -24.65 -32.49 -24.90
N HIS A 130 -25.86 -32.75 -25.41
CA HIS A 130 -26.88 -33.50 -24.68
C HIS A 130 -26.35 -34.80 -24.09
N GLY A 131 -26.55 -35.01 -22.79
CA GLY A 131 -26.09 -36.18 -22.03
C GLY A 131 -24.62 -36.16 -21.62
N GLN A 132 -23.78 -35.29 -22.20
CA GLN A 132 -22.36 -35.21 -21.83
C GLN A 132 -22.17 -34.60 -20.44
N LYS A 133 -21.16 -35.09 -19.73
CA LYS A 133 -20.89 -34.79 -18.32
C LYS A 133 -19.39 -34.83 -17.99
N TYR A 134 -19.05 -34.41 -16.78
CA TYR A 134 -17.77 -34.67 -16.15
C TYR A 134 -18.02 -35.25 -14.76
N ASP A 135 -17.62 -36.51 -14.54
CA ASP A 135 -17.76 -37.17 -13.24
C ASP A 135 -16.95 -36.46 -12.13
N PRO A 136 -17.31 -36.67 -10.84
CA PRO A 136 -16.66 -36.02 -9.72
C PRO A 136 -15.14 -36.21 -9.70
N HIS A 137 -14.40 -35.12 -9.62
CA HIS A 137 -12.93 -35.11 -9.63
C HIS A 137 -12.37 -33.94 -8.80
N TYR A 138 -11.05 -33.95 -8.65
CA TYR A 138 -10.28 -32.87 -8.06
C TYR A 138 -9.42 -32.21 -9.13
N ASP A 139 -9.23 -30.90 -8.98
CA ASP A 139 -8.32 -30.15 -9.86
C ASP A 139 -6.87 -30.17 -9.34
N TYR A 140 -6.62 -30.53 -8.08
CA TYR A 140 -5.25 -30.73 -7.60
C TYR A 140 -4.69 -32.07 -8.08
N PHE A 141 -3.39 -32.11 -8.35
CA PHE A 141 -2.70 -33.35 -8.74
C PHE A 141 -2.54 -34.31 -7.56
N THR A 142 -2.63 -35.60 -7.83
CA THR A 142 -2.24 -36.67 -6.88
C THR A 142 -0.83 -37.22 -7.18
N ASP A 143 -0.29 -36.90 -8.34
CA ASP A 143 0.98 -37.44 -8.85
C ASP A 143 2.13 -36.44 -8.71
N LYS A 144 3.34 -36.96 -8.50
CA LYS A 144 4.54 -36.12 -8.28
C LYS A 144 5.05 -35.46 -9.56
N VAL A 145 4.67 -35.94 -10.75
CA VAL A 145 5.21 -35.50 -12.05
C VAL A 145 4.61 -34.16 -12.45
N ASN A 146 3.29 -34.02 -12.34
CA ASN A 146 2.57 -32.78 -12.65
C ASN A 146 2.80 -31.68 -11.59
N ILE A 147 3.23 -32.06 -10.37
CA ILE A 147 3.61 -31.09 -9.32
C ILE A 147 4.94 -30.40 -9.65
N VAL A 148 5.84 -31.01 -10.43
CA VAL A 148 7.17 -30.45 -10.73
C VAL A 148 7.08 -29.09 -11.43
N ARG A 149 6.02 -28.89 -12.23
CA ARG A 149 5.81 -27.63 -12.97
C ARG A 149 4.76 -26.77 -12.28
N GLY A 150 5.21 -25.78 -11.52
CA GLY A 150 4.34 -24.80 -10.83
C GLY A 150 3.70 -25.29 -9.53
N GLY A 151 3.80 -26.58 -9.17
CA GLY A 151 3.18 -27.15 -7.96
C GLY A 151 1.68 -27.48 -8.15
N HIS A 152 0.96 -27.75 -7.06
CA HIS A 152 -0.49 -28.01 -7.13
C HIS A 152 -1.27 -26.82 -7.70
N ARG A 153 -2.37 -27.11 -8.40
CA ARG A 153 -3.40 -26.12 -8.74
C ARG A 153 -4.08 -25.67 -7.44
N ILE A 154 -3.93 -24.39 -7.09
CA ILE A 154 -4.51 -23.79 -5.88
C ILE A 154 -5.97 -23.37 -6.09
N ALA A 155 -6.30 -22.91 -7.29
CA ALA A 155 -7.61 -22.38 -7.62
C ALA A 155 -7.98 -22.63 -9.08
N THR A 156 -9.29 -22.70 -9.31
CA THR A 156 -9.88 -22.85 -10.64
C THR A 156 -10.89 -21.74 -10.85
N VAL A 157 -10.79 -21.06 -11.99
CA VAL A 157 -11.81 -20.15 -12.49
C VAL A 157 -12.52 -20.80 -13.67
N LEU A 158 -13.78 -21.17 -13.48
CA LEU A 158 -14.65 -21.76 -14.48
C LEU A 158 -15.63 -20.70 -15.00
N MET A 159 -15.41 -20.25 -16.23
CA MET A 159 -16.22 -19.23 -16.90
C MET A 159 -17.29 -19.90 -17.78
N TYR A 160 -18.55 -19.47 -17.66
CA TYR A 160 -19.66 -20.00 -18.46
C TYR A 160 -19.86 -19.14 -19.71
N LEU A 161 -19.73 -19.75 -20.88
CA LEU A 161 -19.79 -19.04 -22.17
C LEU A 161 -21.18 -19.11 -22.82
N THR A 162 -22.05 -20.01 -22.36
CA THR A 162 -23.46 -20.11 -22.78
C THR A 162 -24.41 -20.24 -21.59
N ASN A 163 -25.66 -19.83 -21.81
CA ASN A 163 -26.77 -20.21 -20.93
C ASN A 163 -27.16 -21.65 -21.23
N VAL A 164 -27.36 -22.46 -20.19
CA VAL A 164 -27.85 -23.83 -20.32
C VAL A 164 -29.29 -23.90 -19.85
N THR A 165 -30.19 -24.37 -20.71
CA THR A 165 -31.63 -24.41 -20.41
C THR A 165 -31.90 -25.33 -19.23
N LYS A 166 -31.41 -26.58 -19.29
CA LYS A 166 -31.60 -27.58 -18.23
C LYS A 166 -30.37 -28.47 -18.08
N GLY A 167 -29.96 -28.75 -16.84
CA GLY A 167 -28.75 -29.51 -16.54
C GLY A 167 -27.47 -28.69 -16.68
N GLY A 168 -26.32 -29.36 -16.79
CA GLY A 168 -25.02 -28.71 -16.99
C GLY A 168 -24.44 -28.01 -15.76
N GLU A 169 -25.07 -28.11 -14.59
CA GLU A 169 -24.62 -27.44 -13.37
C GLU A 169 -23.22 -27.91 -12.93
N THR A 170 -22.48 -27.02 -12.27
CA THR A 170 -21.26 -27.39 -11.56
C THR A 170 -21.62 -27.67 -10.11
N VAL A 171 -21.53 -28.92 -9.68
CA VAL A 171 -21.96 -29.37 -8.35
C VAL A 171 -20.76 -29.71 -7.47
N PHE A 172 -20.83 -29.36 -6.20
CA PHE A 172 -19.89 -29.75 -5.14
C PHE A 172 -20.59 -30.72 -4.17
N PRO A 173 -20.48 -32.05 -4.38
CA PRO A 173 -21.21 -33.04 -3.59
C PRO A 173 -20.80 -33.07 -2.11
N SER A 174 -19.57 -32.69 -1.81
CA SER A 174 -18.98 -32.74 -0.46
C SER A 174 -19.02 -31.38 0.25
N ALA A 175 -19.74 -30.39 -0.28
CA ALA A 175 -19.77 -29.05 0.29
C ALA A 175 -20.66 -28.96 1.54
N GLU A 176 -20.24 -28.23 2.56
CA GLU A 176 -21.01 -28.04 3.79
C GLU A 176 -22.15 -27.02 3.59
N GLU A 177 -23.38 -27.40 3.96
CA GLU A 177 -24.53 -26.50 3.94
C GLU A 177 -24.54 -25.56 5.15
N SER A 178 -24.80 -24.27 4.92
CA SER A 178 -24.93 -23.29 6.00
C SER A 178 -26.30 -23.40 6.67
N PRO A 179 -26.40 -23.43 8.02
CA PRO A 179 -27.67 -23.44 8.74
C PRO A 179 -28.51 -22.16 8.55
N ARG A 180 -27.94 -21.10 7.93
CA ARG A 180 -28.64 -19.85 7.62
C ARG A 180 -29.25 -19.79 6.21
N ARG A 181 -29.04 -20.80 5.37
CA ARG A 181 -29.80 -20.91 4.12
C ARG A 181 -31.22 -21.33 4.47
N ARG A 182 -32.12 -20.36 4.62
CA ARG A 182 -33.56 -20.64 4.45
C ARG A 182 -33.70 -21.33 3.11
N ALA A 183 -34.28 -22.52 3.11
CA ALA A 183 -34.75 -23.16 1.89
C ALA A 183 -35.83 -22.26 1.28
N SER A 184 -35.45 -21.27 0.47
CA SER A 184 -36.40 -20.49 -0.33
C SER A 184 -36.15 -20.74 -1.81
N GLU A 185 -37.13 -21.43 -2.41
CA GLU A 185 -37.63 -21.27 -3.78
C GLU A 185 -36.76 -21.64 -5.00
N THR A 186 -35.43 -21.84 -4.87
CA THR A 186 -34.58 -22.17 -6.05
C THR A 186 -34.41 -23.67 -6.37
N ASN A 187 -35.02 -24.57 -5.60
CA ASN A 187 -34.80 -26.03 -5.75
C ASN A 187 -35.60 -26.71 -6.88
N ILE A 188 -36.53 -26.00 -7.53
CA ILE A 188 -37.45 -26.58 -8.52
C ILE A 188 -36.77 -26.78 -9.89
N ASP A 189 -35.77 -25.97 -10.23
CA ASP A 189 -35.16 -25.92 -11.57
C ASP A 189 -33.76 -26.57 -11.66
N LEU A 190 -33.31 -27.25 -10.59
CA LEU A 190 -32.03 -27.98 -10.56
C LEU A 190 -32.19 -29.44 -11.03
N SER A 191 -31.20 -29.96 -11.74
CA SER A 191 -31.14 -31.37 -12.13
C SER A 191 -30.98 -32.30 -10.93
N GLU A 192 -31.35 -33.57 -11.07
CA GLU A 192 -31.13 -34.60 -10.04
C GLU A 192 -29.66 -34.79 -9.68
N CYS A 193 -28.75 -34.48 -10.61
CA CYS A 193 -27.31 -34.44 -10.33
C CYS A 193 -26.95 -33.25 -9.42
N ALA A 194 -27.48 -32.07 -9.71
CA ALA A 194 -27.19 -30.84 -8.96
C ALA A 194 -27.72 -30.90 -7.53
N LYS A 195 -28.83 -31.61 -7.28
CA LYS A 195 -29.41 -31.80 -5.93
C LYS A 195 -28.54 -32.62 -4.97
N LYS A 196 -27.45 -33.24 -5.45
CA LYS A 196 -26.53 -34.04 -4.60
C LYS A 196 -25.55 -33.20 -3.78
N GLY A 197 -25.57 -31.87 -3.92
CA GLY A 197 -24.72 -30.96 -3.15
C GLY A 197 -25.00 -29.50 -3.49
N ILE A 198 -24.07 -28.61 -3.16
CA ILE A 198 -24.20 -27.20 -3.54
C ILE A 198 -23.83 -27.05 -5.02
N ALA A 199 -24.74 -26.51 -5.82
CA ALA A 199 -24.57 -26.41 -7.27
C ALA A 199 -24.70 -24.98 -7.80
N VAL A 200 -24.04 -24.72 -8.93
CA VAL A 200 -24.08 -23.45 -9.68
C VAL A 200 -24.60 -23.71 -11.09
N LYS A 201 -25.70 -23.05 -11.46
CA LYS A 201 -26.28 -23.14 -12.82
C LYS A 201 -25.42 -22.32 -13.80
N PRO A 202 -25.09 -22.86 -15.00
CA PRO A 202 -24.34 -22.11 -16.01
C PRO A 202 -25.17 -20.96 -16.55
N ARG A 203 -24.65 -19.74 -16.39
CA ARG A 203 -25.21 -18.52 -16.97
C ARG A 203 -24.13 -17.81 -17.74
N ARG A 204 -24.42 -17.46 -18.99
CA ARG A 204 -23.46 -16.80 -19.87
C ARG A 204 -22.89 -15.55 -19.21
N GLY A 205 -21.57 -15.42 -19.24
CA GLY A 205 -20.84 -14.31 -18.66
C GLY A 205 -20.43 -14.52 -17.20
N ASP A 206 -21.10 -15.41 -16.46
CA ASP A 206 -20.75 -15.67 -15.06
C ASP A 206 -19.46 -16.49 -14.96
N ALA A 207 -18.71 -16.29 -13.87
CA ALA A 207 -17.52 -17.08 -13.55
C ALA A 207 -17.59 -17.64 -12.13
N LEU A 208 -17.26 -18.93 -11.98
CA LEU A 208 -17.15 -19.62 -10.70
C LEU A 208 -15.67 -19.76 -10.33
N LEU A 209 -15.27 -19.16 -9.22
CA LEU A 209 -13.97 -19.36 -8.58
C LEU A 209 -14.12 -20.34 -7.43
N PHE A 210 -13.32 -21.40 -7.40
CA PHE A 210 -13.20 -22.28 -6.25
C PHE A 210 -11.74 -22.68 -6.00
N PHE A 211 -11.43 -22.99 -4.74
CA PHE A 211 -10.09 -23.35 -4.31
C PHE A 211 -9.97 -24.86 -4.11
N SER A 212 -8.98 -25.46 -4.77
CA SER A 212 -8.67 -26.90 -4.67
C SER A 212 -7.82 -27.21 -3.43
N LEU A 213 -7.17 -26.19 -2.86
CA LEU A 213 -6.35 -26.30 -1.65
C LEU A 213 -6.94 -25.49 -0.49
N LEU A 214 -6.78 -26.02 0.71
CA LEU A 214 -6.95 -25.29 1.96
C LEU A 214 -5.90 -24.18 2.07
N THR A 215 -6.12 -23.21 2.96
CA THR A 215 -5.20 -22.07 3.15
C THR A 215 -3.81 -22.48 3.66
N ASN A 216 -3.65 -23.71 4.14
CA ASN A 216 -2.37 -24.33 4.52
C ASN A 216 -1.65 -24.99 3.32
N ALA A 217 -2.19 -24.89 2.10
CA ALA A 217 -1.75 -25.53 0.85
C ALA A 217 -1.89 -27.06 0.79
N THR A 218 -2.69 -27.68 1.68
CA THR A 218 -3.05 -29.10 1.54
C THR A 218 -4.29 -29.26 0.66
N PRO A 219 -4.42 -30.36 -0.10
CA PRO A 219 -5.62 -30.67 -0.86
C PRO A 219 -6.91 -30.57 -0.02
N ASP A 220 -7.91 -29.85 -0.52
CA ASP A 220 -9.22 -29.72 0.11
C ASP A 220 -10.16 -30.78 -0.47
N THR A 221 -10.46 -31.83 0.30
CA THR A 221 -11.36 -32.90 -0.14
C THR A 221 -12.81 -32.44 -0.33
N SER A 222 -13.19 -31.30 0.24
CA SER A 222 -14.51 -30.70 -0.03
C SER A 222 -14.58 -30.05 -1.42
N SER A 223 -13.43 -29.80 -2.08
CA SER A 223 -13.35 -29.27 -3.44
C SER A 223 -13.71 -30.27 -4.54
N LEU A 224 -14.11 -31.50 -4.16
CA LEU A 224 -14.66 -32.48 -5.08
C LEU A 224 -15.83 -31.86 -5.84
N HIS A 225 -15.72 -31.82 -7.16
CA HIS A 225 -16.72 -31.17 -8.00
C HIS A 225 -16.96 -31.95 -9.29
N ALA A 226 -18.13 -31.75 -9.89
CA ALA A 226 -18.56 -32.44 -11.09
C ALA A 226 -19.32 -31.49 -12.03
N GLY A 227 -19.29 -31.81 -13.32
CA GLY A 227 -20.17 -31.20 -14.32
C GLY A 227 -21.37 -32.10 -14.57
N CYS A 228 -22.56 -31.68 -14.13
CA CYS A 228 -23.78 -32.44 -14.34
C CYS A 228 -24.13 -32.61 -15.83
N PRO A 229 -24.82 -33.70 -16.21
CA PRO A 229 -25.23 -33.91 -17.59
C PRO A 229 -26.05 -32.73 -18.14
N VAL A 230 -25.77 -32.32 -19.37
CA VAL A 230 -26.62 -31.36 -20.07
C VAL A 230 -27.89 -32.07 -20.51
N ILE A 231 -29.05 -31.58 -20.07
CA ILE A 231 -30.36 -32.18 -20.40
C ILE A 231 -30.98 -31.43 -21.59
N GLU A 232 -30.86 -30.10 -21.62
CA GLU A 232 -31.40 -29.26 -22.70
C GLU A 232 -30.47 -28.06 -22.96
N GLY A 233 -30.20 -27.80 -24.24
CA GLY A 233 -29.23 -26.80 -24.71
C GLY A 233 -27.82 -27.36 -24.88
N GLU A 234 -26.83 -26.48 -24.90
CA GLU A 234 -25.40 -26.83 -24.94
C GLU A 234 -24.61 -26.00 -23.93
N LYS A 235 -23.64 -26.63 -23.26
CA LYS A 235 -22.77 -25.95 -22.30
C LYS A 235 -21.41 -25.70 -22.93
N TRP A 236 -21.06 -24.42 -23.04
CA TRP A 236 -19.70 -23.99 -23.29
C TRP A 236 -19.10 -23.39 -22.02
N SER A 237 -17.87 -23.79 -21.70
CA SER A 237 -17.15 -23.27 -20.55
C SER A 237 -15.67 -23.08 -20.84
N ALA A 238 -15.05 -22.08 -20.22
CA ALA A 238 -13.61 -21.87 -20.25
C ALA A 238 -13.03 -22.00 -18.85
N THR A 239 -12.06 -22.89 -18.67
CA THR A 239 -11.42 -23.18 -17.40
C THR A 239 -10.02 -22.58 -17.37
N LYS A 240 -9.71 -21.83 -16.31
CA LYS A 240 -8.36 -21.38 -15.99
C LYS A 240 -7.92 -22.05 -14.70
N TRP A 241 -6.94 -22.94 -14.78
CA TRP A 241 -6.26 -23.49 -13.60
C TRP A 241 -5.10 -22.59 -13.20
N ILE A 242 -4.90 -22.41 -11.90
CA ILE A 242 -3.87 -21.54 -11.35
C ILE A 242 -3.06 -22.32 -10.33
N HIS A 243 -1.74 -22.33 -10.50
CA HIS A 243 -0.77 -23.04 -9.67
C HIS A 243 -0.30 -22.23 -8.45
N VAL A 244 0.31 -22.92 -7.49
CA VAL A 244 0.95 -22.29 -6.31
C VAL A 244 2.21 -21.49 -6.66
N ASP A 245 2.92 -21.84 -7.73
CA ASP A 245 4.09 -21.14 -8.27
C ASP A 245 3.96 -20.93 -9.80
N SER A 246 4.91 -20.20 -10.39
CA SER A 246 4.92 -19.90 -11.82
C SER A 246 4.94 -21.18 -12.67
N PHE A 247 3.96 -21.29 -13.56
CA PHE A 247 3.84 -22.37 -14.54
C PHE A 247 4.75 -22.15 -15.77
N ASP A 248 5.29 -20.94 -15.90
CA ASP A 248 6.12 -20.50 -17.04
C ASP A 248 7.62 -20.79 -16.85
N LYS A 249 8.05 -21.33 -15.70
CA LYS A 249 9.44 -21.76 -15.48
C LYS A 249 9.75 -23.01 -16.30
N THR A 250 10.78 -22.96 -17.16
CA THR A 250 11.36 -24.14 -17.81
C THR A 250 12.20 -24.91 -16.80
N VAL A 251 11.81 -26.13 -16.45
CA VAL A 251 12.62 -27.03 -15.61
C VAL A 251 13.76 -27.55 -16.49
N GLY A 252 14.97 -27.01 -16.30
CA GLY A 252 16.18 -27.53 -16.93
C GLY A 252 16.55 -28.90 -16.38
N ASP A 253 17.01 -29.79 -17.25
CA ASP A 253 17.43 -31.15 -16.95
C ASP A 253 18.56 -31.20 -15.89
N GLY A 254 18.55 -32.25 -15.08
CA GLY A 254 19.27 -32.35 -13.82
C GLY A 254 20.78 -32.12 -13.92
N GLY A 255 21.28 -31.16 -13.15
CA GLY A 255 22.71 -30.98 -12.86
C GLY A 255 22.94 -31.03 -11.35
N ASP A 256 23.65 -32.07 -10.92
CA ASP A 256 24.14 -32.31 -9.56
C ASP A 256 24.93 -31.09 -9.04
N CYS A 257 24.56 -30.57 -7.88
CA CYS A 257 25.34 -29.54 -7.18
C CYS A 257 25.56 -29.98 -5.75
N SER A 258 26.72 -30.61 -5.54
CA SER A 258 27.31 -30.90 -4.26
C SER A 258 27.90 -29.63 -3.65
N ASP A 259 27.29 -29.10 -2.58
CA ASP A 259 27.99 -28.23 -1.65
C ASP A 259 28.24 -28.97 -0.33
N ARG A 260 29.53 -29.27 -0.12
CA ARG A 260 30.08 -29.82 1.11
C ARG A 260 29.88 -28.83 2.24
N HIS A 261 29.57 -29.40 3.40
CA HIS A 261 29.34 -28.71 4.66
C HIS A 261 30.53 -27.85 5.08
N ASP A 262 30.26 -26.59 5.41
CA ASP A 262 30.98 -25.89 6.49
C ASP A 262 29.97 -25.58 7.61
N LEU A 263 30.00 -26.46 8.62
CA LEU A 263 29.32 -26.32 9.90
C LEU A 263 30.14 -25.36 10.78
N HIS A 264 29.74 -24.10 10.82
CA HIS A 264 29.94 -23.28 12.03
C HIS A 264 28.59 -22.77 12.53
N LEU A 265 28.27 -23.26 13.73
CA LEU A 265 27.09 -23.00 14.56
C LEU A 265 26.57 -21.56 14.49
N VAL A 266 25.41 -21.38 13.87
CA VAL A 266 24.47 -20.30 14.23
C VAL A 266 23.08 -20.91 14.40
N SER A 267 22.55 -20.70 15.61
CA SER A 267 21.22 -21.02 16.11
C SER A 267 20.12 -21.18 15.05
N THR A 268 19.52 -22.37 15.07
CA THR A 268 18.28 -22.78 14.43
C THR A 268 17.07 -22.08 15.09
N THR A 269 16.16 -21.52 14.28
CA THR A 269 14.69 -21.55 14.46
C THR A 269 14.01 -20.78 13.33
N GLY A 270 13.15 -21.45 12.55
CA GLY A 270 12.21 -20.84 11.60
C GLY A 270 10.78 -21.10 12.08
N PHE A 271 9.95 -20.06 12.15
CA PHE A 271 8.59 -20.13 12.70
C PHE A 271 7.51 -19.94 11.63
N ARG A 272 6.37 -20.65 11.74
CA ARG A 272 5.10 -20.39 11.01
C ARG A 272 3.99 -20.03 12.01
N PHE A 273 3.08 -19.15 11.61
CA PHE A 273 1.97 -18.60 12.41
C PHE A 273 0.61 -19.23 12.01
N GLN A 274 -0.25 -19.56 12.97
CA GLN A 274 -1.64 -20.04 12.80
C GLN A 274 -2.65 -18.99 13.29
N LEU A 275 -3.41 -18.35 12.39
CA LEU A 275 -4.51 -17.44 12.77
C LEU A 275 -5.78 -18.26 13.07
N LEU A 276 -6.19 -18.33 14.34
CA LEU A 276 -7.50 -18.80 14.77
C LEU A 276 -8.41 -17.58 14.99
N LEU A 277 -9.46 -17.43 14.16
CA LEU A 277 -10.54 -16.47 14.41
C LEU A 277 -11.56 -17.15 15.32
N HIS A 278 -11.55 -16.84 16.62
CA HIS A 278 -12.67 -17.12 17.51
C HIS A 278 -13.43 -15.83 17.85
N HIS A 279 -14.71 -15.99 18.17
CA HIS A 279 -15.75 -14.96 18.25
C HIS A 279 -15.60 -13.84 19.31
N SER A 280 -14.42 -13.66 19.92
CA SER A 280 -14.17 -12.61 20.92
C SER A 280 -12.76 -12.07 20.76
N ASN A 281 -12.59 -10.74 20.83
CA ASN A 281 -11.39 -9.95 20.53
C ASN A 281 -10.07 -10.35 21.23
N ALA A 282 -9.50 -11.53 20.93
CA ALA A 282 -8.13 -11.90 21.28
C ALA A 282 -7.56 -12.90 20.26
N VAL A 283 -6.43 -12.54 19.62
CA VAL A 283 -5.68 -13.44 18.72
C VAL A 283 -4.63 -14.17 19.54
N ALA A 284 -4.75 -15.49 19.69
CA ALA A 284 -3.71 -16.36 20.24
C ALA A 284 -3.02 -17.14 19.11
N LEU A 285 -1.69 -17.29 19.21
CA LEU A 285 -0.82 -17.95 18.22
C LEU A 285 0.02 -19.04 18.90
N SER A 286 -0.06 -20.28 18.42
CA SER A 286 0.81 -21.38 18.85
C SER A 286 1.81 -21.77 17.74
N ILE A 287 2.94 -22.37 18.13
CA ILE A 287 4.13 -22.61 17.30
C ILE A 287 4.49 -24.11 17.29
N SER A 288 4.78 -24.69 16.12
CA SER A 288 5.47 -26.01 15.98
C SER A 288 6.34 -26.10 14.70
N VAL A 289 7.33 -27.01 14.69
CA VAL A 289 8.60 -26.96 13.91
C VAL A 289 8.68 -28.04 12.80
N LEU A 290 9.11 -27.71 11.56
CA LEU A 290 9.64 -28.63 10.51
C LEU A 290 10.51 -27.87 9.42
N PRO A 291 11.37 -28.55 8.62
CA PRO A 291 12.56 -27.98 7.93
C PRO A 291 12.35 -27.43 6.48
N PRO A 292 13.35 -26.72 5.88
CA PRO A 292 13.16 -25.76 4.77
C PRO A 292 13.47 -26.29 3.36
N SER A 293 12.79 -25.75 2.33
CA SER A 293 13.22 -25.80 0.92
C SER A 293 13.03 -24.43 0.23
N GLN A 294 13.83 -24.18 -0.81
CA GLN A 294 14.21 -22.88 -1.35
C GLN A 294 13.11 -22.15 -2.19
N SER A 295 13.27 -20.84 -2.37
CA SER A 295 12.26 -19.79 -2.61
C SER A 295 11.45 -19.79 -3.93
N PRO A 296 10.18 -19.31 -3.85
CA PRO A 296 9.77 -18.03 -4.44
C PRO A 296 8.96 -17.17 -3.43
N HIS A 297 9.51 -16.97 -2.23
CA HIS A 297 8.79 -16.45 -1.05
C HIS A 297 8.64 -14.91 -0.95
N PHE A 298 9.08 -14.09 -1.91
CA PHE A 298 9.18 -12.63 -1.70
C PHE A 298 7.90 -11.84 -2.05
N LYS A 299 7.19 -12.17 -3.15
CA LYS A 299 5.97 -11.43 -3.57
C LYS A 299 4.77 -11.63 -2.63
N TRP A 300 4.57 -12.84 -2.10
CA TRP A 300 3.41 -13.18 -1.26
C TRP A 300 3.45 -12.56 0.15
N LYS A 301 4.66 -12.24 0.65
CA LYS A 301 4.86 -11.63 1.98
C LYS A 301 4.26 -10.22 2.04
N ASN A 302 4.39 -9.42 0.98
CA ASN A 302 3.97 -8.01 0.99
C ASN A 302 2.44 -7.87 1.10
N SER A 303 1.69 -8.61 0.27
CA SER A 303 0.24 -8.47 0.18
C SER A 303 -0.53 -8.96 1.42
N VAL A 304 0.05 -9.86 2.22
CA VAL A 304 -0.56 -10.30 3.48
C VAL A 304 -0.16 -9.37 4.63
N LEU A 305 1.13 -8.99 4.71
CA LEU A 305 1.62 -8.12 5.78
C LEU A 305 0.96 -6.74 5.72
N ILE A 306 0.66 -6.22 4.51
CA ILE A 306 0.04 -4.91 4.36
C ILE A 306 -1.39 -4.82 4.97
N LEU A 307 -2.04 -5.95 5.20
CA LEU A 307 -3.37 -6.05 5.80
C LEU A 307 -3.35 -6.19 7.33
N LEU A 308 -2.18 -6.34 7.94
CA LEU A 308 -2.07 -6.57 9.38
C LEU A 308 -2.02 -5.25 10.17
N PRO A 309 -2.52 -5.24 11.42
CA PRO A 309 -2.36 -4.10 12.32
C PRO A 309 -0.89 -3.76 12.59
N VAL A 310 -0.60 -2.47 12.76
CA VAL A 310 0.75 -1.94 13.01
C VAL A 310 1.43 -2.67 14.18
N LYS A 311 0.72 -2.87 15.28
CA LYS A 311 1.23 -3.58 16.48
C LYS A 311 1.72 -5.00 16.17
N SER A 312 1.05 -5.72 15.29
CA SER A 312 1.47 -7.05 14.84
C SER A 312 2.72 -6.96 13.96
N LEU A 313 2.74 -6.00 13.03
CA LEU A 313 3.88 -5.79 12.12
C LEU A 313 5.15 -5.39 12.85
N VAL A 314 5.06 -4.54 13.88
CA VAL A 314 6.21 -4.19 14.73
C VAL A 314 6.78 -5.43 15.44
N ARG A 315 5.93 -6.31 15.98
CA ARG A 315 6.37 -7.59 16.57
C ARG A 315 7.01 -8.52 15.54
N PHE A 316 6.51 -8.48 14.31
CA PHE A 316 6.97 -9.30 13.19
C PHE A 316 8.35 -8.89 12.66
N LYS A 317 8.81 -7.67 12.95
CA LYS A 317 10.19 -7.24 12.66
C LYS A 317 11.24 -8.16 13.30
N CYS A 318 10.94 -8.76 14.45
CA CYS A 318 11.87 -9.64 15.16
C CYS A 318 11.89 -11.09 14.64
N VAL A 319 11.03 -11.46 13.68
CA VAL A 319 10.86 -12.85 13.23
C VAL A 319 12.00 -13.30 12.31
N CYS A 320 12.39 -12.50 11.32
CA CYS A 320 13.52 -12.78 10.44
C CYS A 320 14.03 -11.51 9.74
N LYS A 321 15.30 -11.52 9.27
CA LYS A 321 15.92 -10.39 8.56
C LYS A 321 15.14 -9.93 7.32
N SER A 322 14.52 -10.87 6.61
CA SER A 322 13.67 -10.56 5.43
C SER A 322 12.42 -9.77 5.81
N TRP A 323 11.75 -10.13 6.91
CA TRP A 323 10.58 -9.40 7.40
C TRP A 323 10.96 -8.08 8.05
N LEU A 324 12.06 -8.05 8.79
CA LEU A 324 12.64 -6.80 9.29
C LEU A 324 12.88 -5.81 8.14
N SER A 325 13.55 -6.27 7.08
CA SER A 325 13.85 -5.47 5.89
C SER A 325 12.57 -4.98 5.20
N LEU A 326 11.63 -5.89 4.92
CA LEU A 326 10.38 -5.56 4.27
C LEU A 326 9.48 -4.61 5.08
N ILE A 327 9.28 -4.88 6.37
CA ILE A 327 8.40 -4.05 7.22
C ILE A 327 9.06 -2.70 7.52
N SER A 328 10.38 -2.62 7.46
CA SER A 328 11.12 -1.36 7.62
C SER A 328 11.32 -0.61 6.29
N ASP A 329 10.87 -1.19 5.17
CA ASP A 329 10.86 -0.51 3.88
C ASP A 329 9.88 0.67 3.88
N SER A 330 10.31 1.78 3.30
CA SER A 330 9.53 3.02 3.27
C SER A 330 8.31 2.91 2.35
N HIS A 331 8.42 2.18 1.24
CA HIS A 331 7.30 1.96 0.33
C HIS A 331 6.26 1.04 0.97
N PHE A 332 6.69 -0.03 1.65
CA PHE A 332 5.78 -0.86 2.45
C PHE A 332 5.05 -0.03 3.52
N SER A 333 5.78 0.80 4.26
CA SER A 333 5.20 1.66 5.31
C SER A 333 4.17 2.67 4.76
N LEU A 334 4.47 3.32 3.63
CA LEU A 334 3.56 4.26 2.98
C LEU A 334 2.35 3.55 2.37
N SER A 335 2.56 2.44 1.66
CA SER A 335 1.48 1.63 1.09
C SER A 335 0.55 1.09 2.18
N HIS A 336 1.11 0.66 3.32
CA HIS A 336 0.35 0.23 4.49
C HIS A 336 -0.50 1.38 5.07
N PHE A 337 0.09 2.57 5.19
CA PHE A 337 -0.61 3.78 5.65
C PHE A 337 -1.76 4.20 4.72
N GLU A 338 -1.60 4.00 3.40
CA GLU A 338 -2.61 4.35 2.39
C GLU A 338 -3.72 3.30 2.24
N GLN A 339 -3.38 2.00 2.28
CA GLN A 339 -4.31 0.91 1.99
C GLN A 339 -5.23 0.54 3.16
N THR A 340 -4.84 0.80 4.41
CA THR A 340 -5.57 0.25 5.54
C THR A 340 -6.90 0.97 5.79
N ALA A 341 -7.98 0.28 5.39
CA ALA A 341 -9.36 0.53 5.82
C ALA A 341 -9.59 0.28 7.32
N THR A 342 -8.61 -0.36 8.01
CA THR A 342 -8.59 -0.61 9.46
C THR A 342 -7.74 0.44 10.17
N ARG A 343 -8.22 1.69 10.20
CA ARG A 343 -7.55 2.76 10.95
C ARG A 343 -7.82 2.55 12.45
N THR A 344 -6.81 2.11 13.19
CA THR A 344 -6.81 2.21 14.65
C THR A 344 -6.37 3.61 15.03
N GLU A 345 -7.35 4.45 15.30
CA GLU A 345 -7.13 5.77 15.90
C GLU A 345 -7.07 5.60 17.42
N ARG A 346 -6.04 6.17 18.01
CA ARG A 346 -5.80 6.11 19.45
C ARG A 346 -5.74 7.52 20.01
N LEU A 347 -6.29 7.74 21.19
CA LEU A 347 -6.05 8.96 21.96
C LEU A 347 -4.73 8.79 22.69
N VAL A 348 -3.84 9.76 22.59
CA VAL A 348 -2.60 9.85 23.36
C VAL A 348 -2.72 11.03 24.31
N PHE A 349 -2.49 10.80 25.59
CA PHE A 349 -2.67 11.81 26.63
C PHE A 349 -1.72 11.57 27.82
N PHE A 350 -1.45 12.63 28.57
CA PHE A 350 -0.71 12.54 29.84
C PHE A 350 -1.67 12.18 30.96
N GLU A 351 -1.35 11.11 31.68
CA GLU A 351 -2.00 10.84 32.94
C GLU A 351 -1.50 11.86 33.98
N PRO A 352 -2.36 12.45 34.81
CA PRO A 352 -1.91 13.47 35.76
C PRO A 352 -1.43 12.89 37.10
N SER A 353 -1.93 11.71 37.48
CA SER A 353 -1.62 11.02 38.75
C SER A 353 -0.28 10.29 38.73
N ALA A 354 0.29 10.05 37.54
CA ALA A 354 1.62 9.52 37.30
C ALA A 354 2.18 10.22 36.06
N PRO A 355 3.49 10.56 35.98
CA PRO A 355 4.06 11.25 34.81
C PRO A 355 4.21 10.30 33.59
N GLU A 356 3.16 9.55 33.29
CA GLU A 356 3.11 8.53 32.27
C GLU A 356 2.23 9.00 31.11
N VAL A 357 2.68 8.74 29.89
CA VAL A 357 1.85 8.92 28.70
C VAL A 357 1.06 7.65 28.48
N ARG A 358 -0.25 7.79 28.27
CA ARG A 358 -1.12 6.66 27.96
C ARG A 358 -1.69 6.78 26.56
N SER A 359 -2.07 5.62 26.02
CA SER A 359 -2.88 5.55 24.81
C SER A 359 -4.09 4.64 24.98
N ILE A 360 -5.23 5.05 24.46
CA ILE A 360 -6.47 4.27 24.45
C ILE A 360 -7.05 4.24 23.03
N ASP A 361 -7.68 3.12 22.63
CA ASP A 361 -8.42 3.08 21.36
C ASP A 361 -9.62 4.02 21.45
N VAL A 362 -9.84 4.85 20.43
CA VAL A 362 -10.97 5.81 20.40
C VAL A 362 -12.33 5.12 20.59
N ASN A 363 -12.45 3.84 20.22
CA ASN A 363 -13.67 3.05 20.33
C ASN A 363 -13.75 2.22 21.61
N ALA A 364 -12.70 2.19 22.43
CA ALA A 364 -12.74 1.46 23.69
C ALA A 364 -13.65 2.16 24.72
N PRO A 365 -14.19 1.41 25.70
CA PRO A 365 -14.86 2.02 26.85
C PRO A 365 -13.86 2.82 27.69
N LEU A 366 -14.23 4.03 28.10
CA LEU A 366 -13.35 4.93 28.84
C LEU A 366 -13.12 4.45 30.28
N TYR A 367 -14.10 3.78 30.90
CA TYR A 367 -14.03 3.32 32.29
C TYR A 367 -13.09 2.11 32.53
N ASP A 368 -12.55 1.50 31.49
CA ASP A 368 -11.69 0.32 31.59
C ASP A 368 -10.20 0.71 31.55
N ASP A 369 -9.52 0.60 32.69
CA ASP A 369 -8.08 0.86 32.80
C ASP A 369 -7.25 -0.10 31.95
N SER A 370 -7.72 -1.33 31.74
CA SER A 370 -7.03 -2.35 30.95
C SER A 370 -7.04 -2.05 29.44
N ALA A 371 -7.94 -1.16 28.99
CA ALA A 371 -8.00 -0.69 27.61
C ALA A 371 -6.91 0.36 27.28
N SER A 372 -6.30 0.96 28.32
CA SER A 372 -5.21 1.93 28.17
C SER A 372 -3.83 1.25 28.20
N ALA A 373 -2.92 1.71 27.35
CA ALA A 373 -1.54 1.22 27.31
C ALA A 373 -0.57 2.36 27.62
N VAL A 374 0.36 2.11 28.53
CA VAL A 374 1.45 3.04 28.87
C VAL A 374 2.44 3.13 27.71
N LEU A 375 2.83 4.34 27.35
CA LEU A 375 3.81 4.68 26.32
C LEU A 375 5.06 5.23 27.00
N ASN A 376 6.21 4.71 26.59
CA ASN A 376 7.49 5.04 27.20
C ASN A 376 8.15 6.24 26.45
N LEU A 377 8.51 7.28 27.20
CA LEU A 377 9.19 8.49 26.73
C LEU A 377 10.63 8.64 27.26
N ASN A 378 11.36 7.53 27.44
CA ASN A 378 12.74 7.50 27.95
C ASN A 378 13.75 8.33 27.14
N PHE A 379 13.38 8.78 25.93
CA PHE A 379 14.21 9.64 25.09
C PHE A 379 14.12 11.12 25.45
N LEU A 380 13.12 11.52 26.25
CA LEU A 380 13.02 12.89 26.73
C LEU A 380 13.94 13.10 27.94
N PRO A 381 14.39 14.34 28.18
CA PRO A 381 15.12 14.68 29.40
C PRO A 381 14.36 14.25 30.66
N PRO A 382 15.06 13.89 31.77
CA PRO A 382 14.49 13.28 32.98
C PRO A 382 13.55 14.19 33.81
N LYS A 383 13.04 15.28 33.24
CA LYS A 383 12.04 16.18 33.84
C LYS A 383 10.71 16.05 33.10
N PRO A 384 9.81 15.13 33.50
CA PRO A 384 8.59 14.83 32.77
C PRO A 384 7.46 15.88 32.94
N TYR A 385 7.62 16.87 33.83
CA TYR A 385 6.53 17.81 34.19
C TYR A 385 6.25 18.93 33.18
N ASP A 386 7.04 19.05 32.09
CA ASP A 386 6.86 20.11 31.08
C ASP A 386 6.87 19.54 29.65
N VAL A 387 6.27 18.35 29.48
CA VAL A 387 6.05 17.78 28.15
C VAL A 387 4.65 18.13 27.67
N ARG A 388 4.56 18.66 26.45
CA ARG A 388 3.32 19.12 25.82
C ARG A 388 3.14 18.48 24.45
N ILE A 389 1.93 18.02 24.12
CA ILE A 389 1.57 17.58 22.78
C ILE A 389 1.13 18.80 21.95
N ARG A 390 1.91 19.10 20.90
CA ARG A 390 1.65 20.22 19.99
C ARG A 390 0.93 19.82 18.70
N GLY A 391 0.53 18.56 18.59
CA GLY A 391 -0.32 18.05 17.50
C GLY A 391 0.12 16.68 17.00
N SER A 392 -0.68 16.09 16.12
CA SER A 392 -0.34 14.86 15.40
C SER A 392 -0.61 15.02 13.92
N CYS A 393 0.27 14.47 13.09
CA CYS A 393 0.13 14.47 11.64
C CYS A 393 0.73 13.20 11.05
N ARG A 394 -0.03 12.53 10.16
CA ARG A 394 0.36 11.32 9.41
C ARG A 394 1.23 10.34 10.23
N GLY A 395 0.75 10.04 11.44
CA GLY A 395 1.33 9.05 12.34
C GLY A 395 2.63 9.47 13.05
N PHE A 396 2.89 10.77 13.13
CA PHE A 396 3.78 11.34 14.13
C PHE A 396 3.01 12.21 15.12
N VAL A 397 3.49 12.26 16.35
CA VAL A 397 3.08 13.18 17.40
C VAL A 397 4.24 14.14 17.62
N LEU A 398 3.94 15.43 17.60
CA LEU A 398 4.91 16.47 17.90
C LEU A 398 4.81 16.82 19.38
N LEU A 399 5.90 16.62 20.09
CA LEU A 399 6.06 16.93 21.50
C LEU A 399 6.93 18.18 21.66
N GLU A 400 6.64 18.96 22.68
CA GLU A 400 7.52 20.02 23.16
C GLU A 400 7.94 19.68 24.59
N CYS A 401 9.24 19.69 24.86
CA CYS A 401 9.80 19.44 26.19
C CYS A 401 10.97 20.38 26.40
N CYS A 402 10.96 21.15 27.50
CA CYS A 402 12.03 22.09 27.83
C CYS A 402 12.39 23.03 26.65
N GLN A 403 11.37 23.58 25.96
CA GLN A 403 11.51 24.43 24.76
C GLN A 403 12.11 23.76 23.52
N SER A 404 12.39 22.45 23.57
CA SER A 404 12.83 21.65 22.42
C SER A 404 11.65 20.91 21.80
N LEU A 405 11.61 20.88 20.46
CA LEU A 405 10.61 20.11 19.74
C LEU A 405 11.12 18.71 19.44
N TRP A 406 10.25 17.72 19.63
CA TRP A 406 10.52 16.31 19.43
C TRP A 406 9.45 15.71 18.55
N LEU A 407 9.85 15.11 17.43
CA LEU A 407 8.96 14.29 16.64
C LEU A 407 9.02 12.85 17.13
N TRP A 408 7.86 12.23 17.31
CA TRP A 408 7.76 10.87 17.84
C TRP A 408 6.70 10.05 17.12
N ASN A 409 7.01 8.80 16.78
CA ASN A 409 6.05 7.80 16.35
C ASN A 409 5.80 6.80 17.51
N PRO A 410 4.67 6.89 18.22
CA PRO A 410 4.30 5.97 19.29
C PRO A 410 4.29 4.48 18.93
N SER A 411 3.96 4.13 17.69
CA SER A 411 3.84 2.73 17.28
C SER A 411 5.19 2.07 17.04
N THR A 412 6.17 2.82 16.53
CA THR A 412 7.52 2.29 16.23
C THR A 412 8.56 2.65 17.28
N GLY A 413 8.28 3.63 18.16
CA GLY A 413 9.22 4.17 19.13
C GLY A 413 10.26 5.12 18.52
N VAL A 414 10.27 5.30 17.19
CA VAL A 414 11.18 6.20 16.49
C VAL A 414 10.91 7.64 16.92
N HIS A 415 11.97 8.37 17.23
CA HIS A 415 11.89 9.76 17.67
C HIS A 415 13.09 10.55 17.14
N LYS A 416 12.94 11.87 17.05
CA LYS A 416 13.99 12.80 16.64
C LYS A 416 13.78 14.16 17.29
N GLN A 417 14.83 14.69 17.91
CA GLN A 417 14.87 16.09 18.32
C GLN A 417 15.01 16.97 17.07
N LEU A 418 14.15 17.98 16.97
CA LEU A 418 14.17 18.93 15.86
C LEU A 418 15.14 20.08 16.15
N SER A 419 15.64 20.71 15.08
CA SER A 419 16.51 21.87 15.22
C SER A 419 15.80 22.99 15.99
N SER A 420 16.53 23.64 16.88
CA SER A 420 16.02 24.78 17.63
C SER A 420 15.67 25.92 16.67
N SER A 421 14.57 26.61 16.96
CA SER A 421 14.23 27.83 16.22
C SER A 421 15.36 28.87 16.38
N PRO A 422 15.65 29.67 15.34
CA PRO A 422 16.64 30.75 15.41
C PRO A 422 16.34 31.74 16.55
N THR A 423 15.06 31.91 16.86
CA THR A 423 14.55 32.88 17.82
C THR A 423 14.17 32.17 19.12
N MET A 424 15.18 31.92 19.97
CA MET A 424 14.95 31.43 21.33
C MET A 424 14.43 32.58 22.22
N PRO A 425 13.49 32.34 23.14
CA PRO A 425 13.02 33.35 24.10
C PRO A 425 14.15 34.01 24.91
N ASN A 426 15.27 33.29 25.11
CA ASN A 426 16.43 33.80 25.85
C ASN A 426 17.34 34.72 25.04
N LYS A 427 17.20 34.80 23.70
CA LYS A 427 17.97 35.70 22.83
C LYS A 427 17.20 36.97 22.47
N ASP A 428 15.87 36.91 22.44
CA ASP A 428 14.99 38.06 22.28
C ASP A 428 13.75 37.90 23.21
N PRO A 429 13.82 38.35 24.48
CA PRO A 429 12.77 38.16 25.48
C PRO A 429 11.46 38.90 25.16
N MET A 430 11.42 39.65 24.05
CA MET A 430 10.22 40.36 23.61
C MET A 430 9.35 39.57 22.63
N LEU A 431 9.77 38.42 22.07
CA LEU A 431 8.96 37.64 21.12
C LEU A 431 8.33 36.40 21.76
N LEU A 432 7.00 36.28 21.67
CA LEU A 432 6.21 35.16 22.17
C LEU A 432 5.54 34.41 21.02
N THR A 433 5.63 33.08 21.02
CA THR A 433 4.86 32.24 20.09
C THR A 433 3.42 32.17 20.58
N PHE A 434 2.47 32.58 19.74
CA PHE A 434 1.05 32.59 20.13
C PHE A 434 0.18 31.64 19.28
N LEU A 435 0.59 31.35 18.03
CA LEU A 435 0.04 30.25 17.23
C LEU A 435 1.12 29.26 16.89
N PHE A 436 0.74 27.99 16.91
CA PHE A 436 1.60 26.88 16.58
C PHE A 436 0.82 25.87 15.76
N GLY A 437 1.45 25.22 14.79
CA GLY A 437 0.80 24.14 14.05
C GLY A 437 1.79 23.15 13.47
N PHE A 438 1.32 21.91 13.34
CA PHE A 438 2.09 20.80 12.78
C PHE A 438 1.29 20.16 11.65
N GLY A 439 1.90 20.02 10.49
CA GLY A 439 1.22 19.48 9.32
C GLY A 439 2.14 18.86 8.29
N TYR A 440 1.54 18.30 7.25
CA TYR A 440 2.25 17.65 6.15
C TYR A 440 1.86 18.32 4.83
N ASP A 441 2.85 18.76 4.08
CA ASP A 441 2.73 19.28 2.72
C ASP A 441 2.96 18.15 1.73
N SER A 442 1.90 17.70 1.07
CA SER A 442 1.96 16.63 0.07
C SER A 442 2.63 17.04 -1.23
N SER A 443 2.76 18.34 -1.53
CA SER A 443 3.41 18.80 -2.75
C SER A 443 4.93 18.70 -2.67
N THR A 444 5.48 18.90 -1.47
CA THR A 444 6.90 18.77 -1.20
C THR A 444 7.23 17.51 -0.40
N ASP A 445 6.25 16.65 -0.12
CA ASP A 445 6.38 15.47 0.75
C ASP A 445 7.19 15.76 2.03
N ASP A 446 6.78 16.82 2.74
CA ASP A 446 7.48 17.32 3.91
C ASP A 446 6.56 17.58 5.09
N TYR A 447 7.06 17.29 6.29
CA TYR A 447 6.42 17.65 7.54
C TYR A 447 6.91 19.03 7.96
N LEU A 448 5.99 19.84 8.42
CA LEU A 448 6.25 21.26 8.65
C LEU A 448 5.73 21.66 10.01
N VAL A 449 6.54 22.43 10.73
CA VAL A 449 6.13 23.11 11.95
C VAL A 449 6.03 24.59 11.64
N VAL A 450 4.88 25.18 11.95
CA VAL A 450 4.63 26.61 11.75
C VAL A 450 4.51 27.27 13.11
N LYS A 451 5.34 28.28 13.34
CA LYS A 451 5.27 29.16 14.51
C LYS A 451 4.90 30.56 14.05
N VAL A 452 3.89 31.14 14.69
CA VAL A 452 3.57 32.57 14.53
C VAL A 452 3.97 33.28 15.83
N LEU A 453 4.95 34.17 15.70
CA LEU A 453 5.53 34.93 16.79
C LEU A 453 5.00 36.36 16.78
N ARG A 454 4.87 36.93 17.97
CA ARG A 454 4.44 38.31 18.18
C ARG A 454 5.30 38.98 19.25
N MET A 455 5.49 40.29 19.14
CA MET A 455 6.10 41.10 20.19
C MET A 455 5.18 41.26 21.42
N ALA A 456 5.72 41.01 22.62
CA ALA A 456 5.00 41.03 23.89
C ALA A 456 4.34 42.39 24.19
N PHE A 457 5.00 43.50 23.81
CA PHE A 457 4.57 44.88 24.14
C PHE A 457 4.03 45.69 22.93
N SER A 458 4.00 45.12 21.72
CA SER A 458 3.40 45.76 20.53
C SER A 458 2.42 44.81 19.86
N CYS A 459 1.17 45.23 19.71
CA CYS A 459 0.15 44.51 18.94
C CYS A 459 0.11 44.90 17.44
N VAL A 460 0.85 45.96 17.07
CA VAL A 460 0.70 46.65 15.78
C VAL A 460 1.86 46.37 14.81
N SER A 461 3.03 45.96 15.29
CA SER A 461 4.21 45.74 14.45
C SER A 461 5.14 44.65 15.00
N GLY A 462 5.76 43.86 14.10
CA GLY A 462 6.81 42.90 14.46
C GLY A 462 6.38 41.44 14.57
N ASN A 463 5.25 41.05 13.96
CA ASN A 463 4.87 39.64 13.87
C ASN A 463 5.77 38.91 12.87
N ARG A 464 6.15 37.67 13.20
CA ARG A 464 7.00 36.83 12.35
C ARG A 464 6.37 35.45 12.18
N VAL A 465 6.57 34.85 11.02
CA VAL A 465 6.17 33.46 10.76
C VAL A 465 7.43 32.67 10.48
N GLU A 466 7.68 31.68 11.32
CA GLU A 466 8.79 30.75 11.15
C GLU A 466 8.23 29.38 10.75
N ILE A 467 8.85 28.77 9.75
CA ILE A 467 8.50 27.44 9.27
C ILE A 467 9.73 26.56 9.33
N LEU A 468 9.63 25.46 10.06
CA LEU A 468 10.61 24.38 10.02
C LEU A 468 10.22 23.40 8.91
N SER A 469 11.14 23.19 7.98
CA SER A 469 11.12 22.02 7.09
C SER A 469 11.82 20.86 7.77
N LEU A 470 11.12 19.74 7.99
CA LEU A 470 11.74 18.56 8.59
C LEU A 470 12.70 17.87 7.60
N ARG A 471 12.38 17.90 6.30
CA ARG A 471 13.23 17.38 5.22
C ARG A 471 14.54 18.15 5.12
N ALA A 472 14.49 19.49 5.08
CA ALA A 472 15.70 20.32 5.03
C ALA A 472 16.35 20.50 6.41
N ASN A 473 15.66 20.08 7.48
CA ASN A 473 16.01 20.30 8.88
C ASN A 473 16.33 21.77 9.21
N ALA A 474 15.67 22.69 8.51
CA ALA A 474 16.00 24.11 8.52
C ALA A 474 14.76 24.98 8.73
N TRP A 475 14.93 26.02 9.53
CA TRP A 475 13.95 27.07 9.74
C TRP A 475 14.04 28.11 8.63
N LYS A 476 12.88 28.56 8.15
CA LYS A 476 12.75 29.68 7.22
C LYS A 476 11.75 30.68 7.77
N GLU A 477 12.11 31.95 7.73
CA GLU A 477 11.20 33.05 8.05
C GLU A 477 10.42 33.44 6.79
N ILE A 478 9.14 33.76 6.94
CA ILE A 478 8.35 34.41 5.89
C ILE A 478 8.18 35.88 6.27
N GLU A 479 8.85 36.75 5.51
CA GLU A 479 8.76 38.19 5.66
C GLU A 479 7.46 38.76 5.04
N GLY A 480 7.04 39.93 5.52
CA GLY A 480 6.05 40.77 4.82
C GLY A 480 4.58 40.47 5.11
N ILE A 481 4.25 39.69 6.15
CA ILE A 481 2.86 39.43 6.51
C ILE A 481 2.45 40.26 7.73
N HIS A 482 1.59 41.26 7.51
CA HIS A 482 0.96 42.02 8.59
C HIS A 482 -0.23 41.24 9.16
N PHE A 483 -0.26 41.02 10.47
CA PHE A 483 -1.38 40.33 11.15
C PHE A 483 -2.04 41.22 12.19
N SER A 484 -3.37 41.25 12.17
CA SER A 484 -4.21 41.95 13.16
C SER A 484 -4.84 40.98 14.18
N TYR A 485 -4.20 39.84 14.44
CA TYR A 485 -4.76 38.78 15.29
C TYR A 485 -4.24 38.88 16.73
N LEU A 486 -5.12 38.64 17.70
CA LEU A 486 -4.81 38.40 19.10
C LEU A 486 -5.22 36.99 19.53
N ASN A 487 -4.49 36.51 20.51
CA ASN A 487 -4.84 35.40 21.37
C ASN A 487 -4.59 35.83 22.84
N CYS A 488 -5.14 35.11 23.81
CA CYS A 488 -4.92 35.41 25.24
C CYS A 488 -3.43 35.48 25.58
N PHE A 489 -3.07 36.43 26.44
CA PHE A 489 -1.73 36.53 26.99
C PHE A 489 -1.47 35.28 27.86
N ASN A 490 -0.45 34.50 27.49
CA ASN A 490 0.11 33.32 28.19
C ASN A 490 -0.29 31.92 27.70
N ASP A 491 -1.22 31.74 26.75
CA ASP A 491 -1.53 30.38 26.24
C ASP A 491 -1.46 30.28 24.71
N MET A 492 -0.59 29.38 24.24
CA MET A 492 -0.32 29.18 22.81
C MET A 492 -1.41 28.31 22.18
N LYS A 493 -2.06 28.77 21.10
CA LYS A 493 -3.07 27.98 20.39
C LYS A 493 -2.44 27.04 19.36
N VAL A 494 -2.79 25.76 19.48
CA VAL A 494 -2.39 24.71 18.53
C VAL A 494 -3.39 24.68 17.36
N GLY A 495 -2.87 24.59 16.14
CA GLY A 495 -3.63 24.66 14.90
C GLY A 495 -4.20 23.31 14.48
N LEU A 496 -5.46 23.32 14.06
CA LEU A 496 -6.13 22.14 13.52
C LEU A 496 -5.74 21.95 12.05
N LEU A 497 -5.14 20.80 11.73
CA LEU A 497 -4.83 20.43 10.34
C LEU A 497 -6.07 19.86 9.65
N PHE A 498 -6.52 20.50 8.57
CA PHE A 498 -7.61 20.02 7.72
C PHE A 498 -7.39 20.46 6.27
N ASN A 499 -7.64 19.59 5.29
CA ASN A 499 -7.48 19.89 3.87
C ASN A 499 -6.14 20.57 3.47
N GLY A 500 -5.04 20.13 4.09
CA GLY A 500 -3.69 20.66 3.79
C GLY A 500 -3.41 22.07 4.35
N ALA A 501 -4.28 22.58 5.22
CA ALA A 501 -4.11 23.88 5.87
C ALA A 501 -4.29 23.78 7.39
N LEU A 502 -3.60 24.66 8.11
CA LEU A 502 -3.73 24.81 9.56
C LEU A 502 -4.79 25.87 9.87
N HIS A 503 -5.65 25.60 10.86
CA HIS A 503 -6.78 26.45 11.23
C HIS A 503 -6.71 26.84 12.71
N TRP A 504 -6.95 28.11 13.01
CA TRP A 504 -7.02 28.64 14.39
C TRP A 504 -8.19 29.60 14.54
N VAL A 505 -8.94 29.49 15.64
CA VAL A 505 -9.91 30.54 16.03
C VAL A 505 -9.17 31.61 16.82
N VAL A 506 -9.18 32.84 16.31
CA VAL A 506 -8.48 33.99 16.88
C VAL A 506 -9.36 35.24 16.83
N SER A 507 -9.00 36.26 17.61
CA SER A 507 -9.66 37.57 17.58
C SER A 507 -8.94 38.54 16.66
N ARG A 508 -9.66 39.19 15.74
CA ARG A 508 -9.17 40.33 14.93
C ARG A 508 -9.43 41.63 15.72
N TYR A 509 -8.39 42.27 16.26
CA TYR A 509 -8.59 43.48 17.08
C TYR A 509 -9.02 44.71 16.29
N ASP A 510 -8.55 44.82 15.06
CA ASP A 510 -8.87 45.94 14.17
C ASP A 510 -10.35 45.97 13.78
N LEU A 511 -10.99 44.79 13.71
CA LEU A 511 -12.41 44.63 13.40
C LEU A 511 -13.28 44.33 14.63
N GLY A 512 -12.67 44.01 15.78
CA GLY A 512 -13.37 43.58 16.99
C GLY A 512 -14.20 42.30 16.79
N LYS A 513 -13.73 41.36 15.97
CA LYS A 513 -14.47 40.14 15.59
C LYS A 513 -13.62 38.89 15.69
N ASN A 514 -14.25 37.76 15.97
CA ASN A 514 -13.59 36.45 15.97
C ASN A 514 -13.64 35.82 14.56
N VAL A 515 -12.52 35.25 14.13
CA VAL A 515 -12.37 34.63 12.80
C VAL A 515 -11.58 33.33 12.89
N ILE A 516 -11.75 32.46 11.88
CA ILE A 516 -10.86 31.31 11.67
C ILE A 516 -9.76 31.74 10.70
N VAL A 517 -8.52 31.76 11.19
CA VAL A 517 -7.33 31.99 10.36
C VAL A 517 -6.88 30.66 9.77
N VAL A 518 -6.62 30.67 8.48
CA VAL A 518 -6.22 29.49 7.70
C VAL A 518 -4.85 29.73 7.09
N PHE A 519 -3.88 28.91 7.45
CA PHE A 519 -2.55 28.89 6.82
C PHE A 519 -2.43 27.71 5.86
N ASP A 520 -2.38 28.00 4.56
CA ASP A 520 -2.20 27.00 3.50
C ASP A 520 -0.74 26.54 3.48
N LEU A 521 -0.52 25.26 3.82
CA LEU A 521 0.84 24.71 3.87
C LEU A 521 1.49 24.70 2.48
N ARG A 522 0.76 24.48 1.39
CA ARG A 522 1.36 24.46 0.07
C ARG A 522 1.71 25.86 -0.42
N LYS A 523 0.77 26.81 -0.27
CA LYS A 523 0.91 28.18 -0.78
C LYS A 523 1.71 29.11 0.12
N ARG A 524 1.93 28.72 1.39
CA ARG A 524 2.58 29.56 2.42
C ARG A 524 1.84 30.87 2.67
N SER A 525 0.52 30.84 2.56
CA SER A 525 -0.32 32.04 2.59
C SER A 525 -1.43 31.93 3.62
N PHE A 526 -1.82 33.06 4.19
CA PHE A 526 -2.95 33.15 5.11
C PHE A 526 -4.24 33.52 4.37
N SER A 527 -5.36 33.01 4.87
CA SER A 527 -6.72 33.39 4.49
C SER A 527 -7.62 33.32 5.73
N GLU A 528 -8.84 33.83 5.62
CA GLU A 528 -9.78 33.88 6.73
C GLU A 528 -11.10 33.22 6.35
N ILE A 529 -11.74 32.61 7.34
CA ILE A 529 -13.12 32.15 7.26
C ILE A 529 -13.90 32.80 8.42
N PRO A 530 -14.99 33.53 8.14
CA PRO A 530 -15.83 34.08 9.19
C PRO A 530 -16.60 32.97 9.92
N LEU A 531 -16.78 33.19 11.23
CA LEU A 531 -17.61 32.34 12.09
C LEU A 531 -19.10 32.48 11.74
N PRO A 532 -19.95 31.50 12.13
CA PRO A 532 -21.39 31.61 11.94
C PRO A 532 -21.94 32.90 12.59
N ARG A 533 -22.94 33.53 11.96
CA ARG A 533 -23.47 34.82 12.44
C ARG A 533 -24.10 34.76 13.84
N GLU A 534 -24.68 33.62 14.18
CA GLU A 534 -25.33 33.36 15.47
C GLU A 534 -24.34 32.81 16.52
N PHE A 535 -23.07 32.63 16.14
CA PHE A 535 -22.04 32.09 17.02
C PHE A 535 -21.41 33.22 17.83
N ASP A 536 -22.02 33.55 18.98
CA ASP A 536 -21.61 34.62 19.88
C ASP A 536 -20.82 34.07 21.09
N TRP A 537 -19.68 33.45 20.80
CA TRP A 537 -18.79 32.87 21.80
C TRP A 537 -17.47 33.62 21.88
N ASP A 538 -16.92 33.75 23.09
CA ASP A 538 -15.56 34.27 23.27
C ASP A 538 -14.56 33.27 22.65
N PHE A 539 -13.62 33.78 21.86
CA PHE A 539 -12.59 32.99 21.18
C PHE A 539 -11.75 32.15 22.14
N ASN A 540 -11.68 32.51 23.43
CA ASN A 540 -11.01 31.73 24.48
C ASN A 540 -11.75 30.46 24.87
N THR A 541 -13.06 30.44 24.66
CA THR A 541 -13.96 29.32 24.94
C THR A 541 -14.36 28.56 23.67
N CYS A 542 -13.67 28.86 22.56
CA CYS A 542 -13.93 28.26 21.26
C CYS A 542 -12.78 27.36 20.82
N ASP A 543 -13.13 26.14 20.42
CA ASP A 543 -12.21 25.18 19.82
C ASP A 543 -12.65 24.80 18.40
N LEU A 544 -11.71 24.26 17.63
CA LEU A 544 -11.94 23.68 16.31
C LEU A 544 -11.74 22.18 16.36
N VAL A 545 -12.59 21.45 15.65
CA VAL A 545 -12.48 19.99 15.54
C VAL A 545 -12.87 19.54 14.13
N VAL A 546 -12.39 18.38 13.70
CA VAL A 546 -12.89 17.68 12.52
C VAL A 546 -13.72 16.47 12.97
N LEU A 547 -14.99 16.40 12.60
CA LEU A 547 -15.90 15.32 13.00
C LEU A 547 -16.60 14.68 11.81
N GLY A 548 -17.09 13.45 12.04
CA GLY A 548 -17.96 12.71 11.14
C GLY A 548 -17.25 11.70 10.25
N LYS A 549 -18.03 10.77 9.67
CA LYS A 549 -17.52 9.77 8.70
C LYS A 549 -16.96 10.44 7.45
N ILE A 550 -17.64 11.50 7.01
CA ILE A 550 -17.11 12.46 6.05
C ILE A 550 -16.53 13.59 6.89
N PRO A 551 -15.21 13.79 6.90
CA PRO A 551 -14.57 14.74 7.80
C PRO A 551 -14.97 16.17 7.42
N ARG A 552 -15.58 16.88 8.37
CA ARG A 552 -16.02 18.27 8.22
C ARG A 552 -15.41 19.15 9.30
N LEU A 553 -15.14 20.41 8.95
CA LEU A 553 -14.64 21.40 9.90
C LEU A 553 -15.78 21.87 10.79
N CYS A 554 -15.57 21.82 12.11
CA CYS A 554 -16.53 22.27 13.10
C CYS A 554 -15.91 23.35 13.99
N VAL A 555 -16.74 24.29 14.42
CA VAL A 555 -16.42 25.22 15.52
C VAL A 555 -17.33 24.90 16.70
N VAL A 556 -16.75 24.98 17.90
CA VAL A 556 -17.41 24.54 19.13
C VAL A 556 -17.28 25.61 20.20
N GLY A 557 -18.41 26.00 20.78
CA GLY A 557 -18.45 26.74 22.04
C GLY A 557 -18.42 25.75 23.20
N CYS A 558 -17.41 25.80 24.05
CA CYS A 558 -17.08 24.71 24.95
C CYS A 558 -17.76 24.76 26.34
N CYS A 559 -18.42 25.86 26.72
CA CYS A 559 -19.08 25.97 28.05
C CYS A 559 -20.57 25.62 27.99
N SER A 560 -21.25 25.53 29.14
CA SER A 560 -22.66 25.08 29.19
C SER A 560 -23.67 26.06 28.56
N PRO A 561 -24.54 25.62 27.62
CA PRO A 561 -24.50 24.34 26.92
C PRO A 561 -23.50 24.37 25.76
N ALA A 562 -22.75 23.30 25.54
CA ALA A 562 -21.71 23.31 24.52
C ALA A 562 -22.34 23.21 23.13
N GLU A 563 -22.00 24.13 22.23
CA GLU A 563 -22.65 24.29 20.93
C GLU A 563 -21.71 23.92 19.79
N LEU A 564 -22.12 22.95 18.97
CA LEU A 564 -21.34 22.47 17.83
C LEU A 564 -21.95 22.94 16.51
N TRP A 565 -21.15 23.64 15.72
CA TRP A 565 -21.49 24.11 14.38
C TRP A 565 -20.60 23.43 13.35
N VAL A 566 -21.21 22.92 12.29
CA VAL A 566 -20.54 22.21 11.19
C VAL A 566 -20.58 23.05 9.93
N MET A 567 -19.46 23.11 9.22
CA MET A 567 -19.39 23.69 7.88
C MET A 567 -19.70 22.61 6.84
N GLU A 568 -20.84 22.73 6.17
CA GLU A 568 -21.28 21.74 5.17
C GLU A 568 -20.42 21.81 3.90
N GLU A 569 -20.04 23.01 3.48
CA GLU A 569 -19.20 23.26 2.31
C GLU A 569 -17.92 24.01 2.71
N TYR A 570 -16.77 23.36 2.52
CA TYR A 570 -15.48 23.89 2.99
C TYR A 570 -15.14 25.25 2.35
N LYS A 571 -14.85 26.24 3.20
CA LYS A 571 -14.60 27.66 2.85
C LYS A 571 -15.81 28.43 2.33
N ASP A 572 -17.02 27.88 2.41
CA ASP A 572 -18.25 28.65 2.22
C ASP A 572 -18.87 29.03 3.58
N PRO A 573 -18.82 30.30 4.00
CA PRO A 573 -19.36 30.72 5.29
C PRO A 573 -20.90 30.72 5.33
N SER A 574 -21.58 30.61 4.20
CA SER A 574 -23.05 30.48 4.17
C SER A 574 -23.52 29.07 4.53
N SER A 575 -22.60 28.10 4.54
CA SER A 575 -22.88 26.67 4.77
C SER A 575 -22.83 26.23 6.23
N TRP A 576 -22.62 27.17 7.18
CA TRP A 576 -22.60 26.87 8.60
C TRP A 576 -23.97 26.42 9.11
N THR A 577 -24.01 25.26 9.76
CA THR A 577 -25.24 24.71 10.35
C THR A 577 -24.97 24.30 11.79
N LYS A 578 -25.83 24.71 12.73
CA LYS A 578 -25.81 24.24 14.12
C LYS A 578 -26.30 22.80 14.15
N THR A 579 -25.49 21.87 14.66
CA THR A 579 -25.79 20.44 14.57
C THR A 579 -26.16 19.84 15.93
N ILE A 580 -25.34 20.07 16.95
CA ILE A 580 -25.47 19.39 18.25
C ILE A 580 -25.33 20.42 19.37
N VAL A 581 -26.18 20.29 20.38
CA VAL A 581 -26.02 20.97 21.66
C VAL A 581 -25.78 19.90 22.70
N VAL A 582 -24.61 19.92 23.34
CA VAL A 582 -24.24 18.96 24.37
C VAL A 582 -24.62 19.54 25.72
N SER A 583 -25.48 18.84 26.45
CA SER A 583 -25.72 19.17 27.86
C SER A 583 -24.48 18.77 28.65
N VAL A 584 -23.76 19.77 29.19
CA VAL A 584 -22.57 19.55 30.00
C VAL A 584 -22.88 19.60 31.50
N ASP A 585 -24.17 19.57 31.87
CA ASP A 585 -24.61 19.61 33.27
C ASP A 585 -24.13 18.39 34.06
N ASP A 586 -23.98 17.24 33.38
CA ASP A 586 -23.43 16.01 33.95
C ASP A 586 -21.89 16.01 34.03
N ILE A 587 -21.23 17.04 33.49
CA ILE A 587 -19.77 17.20 33.53
C ILE A 587 -19.40 18.16 34.68
N PRO A 588 -18.59 17.74 35.67
CA PRO A 588 -18.25 18.57 36.85
C PRO A 588 -17.69 19.96 36.52
N THR A 589 -16.90 20.06 35.46
CA THR A 589 -16.27 21.31 34.99
C THR A 589 -17.20 22.19 34.17
N LYS A 590 -18.36 21.66 33.73
CA LYS A 590 -19.28 22.31 32.78
C LYS A 590 -18.60 22.77 31.49
N TYR A 591 -17.55 22.06 31.09
CA TYR A 591 -16.77 22.31 29.89
C TYR A 591 -16.70 21.04 29.05
N PHE A 592 -16.84 21.16 27.74
CA PHE A 592 -16.68 20.07 26.80
C PHE A 592 -16.01 20.58 25.52
N SER A 593 -14.82 20.07 25.22
CA SER A 593 -14.14 20.31 23.95
C SER A 593 -13.96 18.99 23.19
N PRO A 594 -14.61 18.82 22.04
CA PRO A 594 -14.54 17.58 21.27
C PRO A 594 -13.19 17.42 20.57
N ILE A 595 -12.76 16.17 20.45
CA ILE A 595 -11.46 15.79 19.88
C ILE A 595 -11.64 14.96 18.60
N CYS A 596 -12.55 13.97 18.62
CA CYS A 596 -12.80 13.09 17.48
C CYS A 596 -14.15 12.38 17.57
N SER A 597 -14.53 11.71 16.48
CA SER A 597 -15.70 10.83 16.43
C SER A 597 -15.31 9.36 16.41
N THR A 598 -16.08 8.50 17.10
CA THR A 598 -15.94 7.04 17.05
C THR A 598 -16.52 6.46 15.76
N LYS A 599 -16.32 5.15 15.54
CA LYS A 599 -16.95 4.42 14.41
C LYS A 599 -18.49 4.42 14.47
N CYS A 600 -19.05 4.61 15.66
CA CYS A 600 -20.49 4.67 15.90
C CYS A 600 -21.06 6.09 15.84
N ASN A 601 -20.25 7.09 15.42
CA ASN A 601 -20.57 8.52 15.42
C ASN A 601 -20.71 9.17 16.82
N ASP A 602 -20.38 8.47 17.90
CA ASP A 602 -20.24 9.13 19.21
C ASP A 602 -19.06 10.11 19.16
N ILE A 603 -19.13 11.19 19.93
CA ILE A 603 -18.12 12.23 20.00
C ILE A 603 -17.31 12.04 21.28
N VAL A 604 -15.99 11.91 21.14
CA VAL A 604 -15.07 11.89 22.27
C VAL A 604 -14.43 13.26 22.42
N GLY A 605 -14.40 13.78 23.64
CA GLY A 605 -13.84 15.08 23.99
C GLY A 605 -13.19 15.10 25.38
N ILE A 606 -12.74 16.27 25.78
CA ILE A 606 -12.19 16.55 27.12
C ILE A 606 -13.10 17.46 27.92
N ASP A 607 -13.08 17.28 29.24
CA ASP A 607 -13.85 18.09 30.17
C ASP A 607 -13.15 19.41 30.57
N GLY A 608 -12.09 19.82 29.89
CA GLY A 608 -11.34 21.03 30.23
C GLY A 608 -10.38 20.87 31.41
N SER A 609 -10.41 19.72 32.10
CA SER A 609 -9.38 19.30 33.04
C SER A 609 -8.54 18.19 32.40
N THR A 610 -8.52 17.01 33.00
CA THR A 610 -7.79 15.84 32.53
C THR A 610 -8.71 14.73 32.06
N GLY A 611 -10.03 14.89 32.24
CA GLY A 611 -11.01 13.87 31.96
C GLY A 611 -11.34 13.71 30.48
N LEU A 612 -11.70 12.48 30.10
CA LEU A 612 -12.24 12.14 28.79
C LEU A 612 -13.75 11.92 28.90
N VAL A 613 -14.50 12.52 27.99
CA VAL A 613 -15.96 12.44 27.92
C VAL A 613 -16.36 11.85 26.57
N LYS A 614 -17.32 10.93 26.58
CA LYS A 614 -17.93 10.37 25.38
C LYS A 614 -19.40 10.75 25.36
N CYS A 615 -19.81 11.41 24.29
CA CYS A 615 -21.17 11.86 24.06
C CYS A 615 -21.75 11.14 22.84
N SER A 616 -23.05 10.82 22.89
CA SER A 616 -23.79 10.37 21.70
C SER A 616 -23.78 11.43 20.60
N ASP A 617 -24.10 11.02 19.38
CA ASP A 617 -24.39 11.89 18.24
C ASP A 617 -25.57 12.86 18.47
N LYS A 618 -26.34 12.67 19.55
CA LYS A 618 -27.43 13.54 20.01
C LYS A 618 -27.03 14.50 21.14
N GLY A 619 -25.76 14.51 21.55
CA GLY A 619 -25.25 15.41 22.59
C GLY A 619 -25.55 14.98 24.02
N GLN A 620 -25.91 13.71 24.25
CA GLN A 620 -26.04 13.14 25.60
C GLN A 620 -24.71 12.51 26.04
N VAL A 621 -24.24 12.83 27.25
CA VAL A 621 -23.05 12.20 27.85
C VAL A 621 -23.35 10.73 28.15
N GLN A 622 -22.51 9.82 27.65
CA GLN A 622 -22.64 8.37 27.82
C GLN A 622 -21.60 7.82 28.79
N GLU A 623 -20.35 8.25 28.66
CA GLU A 623 -19.23 7.80 29.47
C GLU A 623 -18.39 9.01 29.89
N HIS A 624 -17.97 9.06 31.15
CA HIS A 624 -17.06 10.09 31.65
C HIS A 624 -15.99 9.42 32.51
N ARG A 625 -14.73 9.66 32.15
CA ARG A 625 -13.58 9.28 32.93
C ARG A 625 -12.93 10.54 33.47
N TYR A 626 -12.85 10.62 34.79
CA TYR A 626 -12.29 11.75 35.50
C TYR A 626 -11.01 11.34 36.24
N TRP A 627 -9.98 12.16 36.14
CA TRP A 627 -8.80 12.08 37.00
C TRP A 627 -8.74 13.34 37.86
N SER A 628 -8.51 13.18 39.16
CA SER A 628 -8.40 14.32 40.08
C SER A 628 -7.06 15.03 39.90
N SER A 629 -6.99 15.99 38.97
CA SER A 629 -5.83 16.86 38.82
C SER A 629 -6.19 18.25 38.34
N SER A 630 -5.36 19.21 38.72
CA SER A 630 -5.51 20.64 38.49
C SER A 630 -4.87 21.13 37.19
N TYR A 631 -4.21 20.27 36.41
CA TYR A 631 -3.55 20.65 35.15
C TYR A 631 -4.40 20.24 33.93
N ARG A 632 -4.46 21.07 32.88
CA ARG A 632 -5.17 20.73 31.64
C ARG A 632 -4.40 19.60 30.91
N SER A 633 -5.03 18.45 30.67
CA SER A 633 -4.38 17.39 29.89
C SER A 633 -4.43 17.76 28.41
N GLU A 634 -3.26 17.79 27.77
CA GLU A 634 -3.17 17.85 26.32
C GLU A 634 -3.40 16.44 25.76
N VAL A 635 -4.33 16.33 24.80
CA VAL A 635 -4.73 15.07 24.17
C VAL A 635 -4.59 15.22 22.67
N ALA A 636 -4.06 14.19 22.00
CA ALA A 636 -4.04 14.14 20.54
C ALA A 636 -4.60 12.82 20.01
N VAL A 637 -5.26 12.91 18.85
CA VAL A 637 -5.63 11.75 18.06
C VAL A 637 -4.41 11.31 17.27
N TYR A 638 -3.94 10.10 17.57
CA TYR A 638 -2.82 9.47 16.92
C TYR A 638 -3.31 8.35 15.99
N LYS A 639 -2.78 8.33 14.77
CA LYS A 639 -3.00 7.26 13.79
C LYS A 639 -1.82 6.31 13.83
N GLU A 640 -2.05 5.06 14.23
CA GLU A 640 -0.99 4.06 14.25
C GLU A 640 -0.38 3.90 12.85
N THR A 641 0.96 3.90 12.78
CA THR A 641 1.66 3.79 11.50
C THR A 641 3.04 3.15 11.63
N LEU A 642 3.52 2.57 10.53
CA LEU A 642 4.92 2.14 10.36
C LEU A 642 5.82 3.21 9.77
N VAL A 643 5.27 4.36 9.34
CA VAL A 643 6.04 5.46 8.74
C VAL A 643 7.21 5.83 9.64
N THR A 644 8.41 5.74 9.08
CA THR A 644 9.66 6.11 9.73
C THR A 644 10.15 7.45 9.18
N LEU A 645 10.95 8.17 9.97
CA LEU A 645 11.61 9.41 9.55
C LEU A 645 12.51 9.25 8.31
N LEU A 646 12.86 8.01 7.96
CA LEU A 646 13.71 7.65 6.83
C LEU A 646 13.00 7.78 5.47
N SER A 647 11.69 8.04 5.43
CA SER A 647 11.01 8.41 4.18
C SER A 647 11.53 9.72 3.57
N GLN A 648 12.35 10.50 4.30
CA GLN A 648 12.85 11.80 3.85
C GLN A 648 14.32 11.83 3.40
N ARG A 649 15.04 10.70 3.35
CA ARG A 649 16.43 10.64 2.80
C ARG A 649 16.60 9.78 1.54
N ARG A 650 15.53 9.18 1.01
CA ARG A 650 15.59 8.34 -0.21
C ARG A 650 14.97 8.97 -1.46
N PHE A 651 14.45 10.19 -1.35
CA PHE A 651 13.63 10.78 -2.40
C PHE A 651 14.36 11.55 -3.50
N CYS A 652 15.70 11.40 -3.63
CA CYS A 652 16.38 11.91 -4.82
C CYS A 652 16.56 10.86 -5.93
N PHE A 653 16.59 9.55 -5.67
CA PHE A 653 16.55 8.54 -6.76
C PHE A 653 15.91 7.21 -6.33
N SER A 654 14.58 7.19 -6.17
CA SER A 654 13.83 5.95 -6.40
C SER A 654 12.37 6.24 -6.72
N PRO A 655 12.05 6.35 -8.01
CA PRO A 655 10.87 5.69 -8.57
C PRO A 655 11.24 4.49 -9.45
N TYR A 656 12.55 4.29 -9.68
CA TYR A 656 13.10 3.25 -10.54
C TYR A 656 14.47 2.85 -9.98
N THR A 657 14.56 1.85 -9.10
CA THR A 657 15.72 0.96 -9.19
C THR A 657 15.65 0.36 -10.59
N LEU A 658 16.26 1.05 -11.55
CA LEU A 658 16.78 0.58 -12.82
C LEU A 658 16.39 -0.89 -13.07
N GLN A 659 15.20 -1.10 -13.61
CA GLN A 659 14.53 -2.39 -13.71
C GLN A 659 15.50 -3.47 -14.26
N GLY A 660 16.09 -4.27 -13.37
CA GLY A 660 17.06 -5.32 -13.69
C GLY A 660 18.45 -4.89 -14.15
N PHE A 661 18.80 -3.61 -14.19
CA PHE A 661 20.10 -3.13 -14.73
C PHE A 661 21.21 -3.02 -13.68
N LEU A 662 20.90 -2.50 -12.48
CA LEU A 662 21.83 -2.42 -11.34
C LEU A 662 21.36 -3.31 -10.19
N ASP A 663 22.29 -3.95 -9.48
CA ASP A 663 22.03 -4.80 -8.31
C ASP A 663 22.40 -4.10 -6.98
N GLY A 664 22.35 -4.86 -5.87
CA GLY A 664 22.65 -4.34 -4.54
C GLY A 664 24.10 -3.87 -4.34
N GLN A 665 25.03 -4.18 -5.24
CA GLN A 665 26.41 -3.70 -5.17
C GLN A 665 26.50 -2.19 -5.42
N PHE A 666 25.65 -1.64 -6.28
CA PHE A 666 25.63 -0.19 -6.54
C PHE A 666 25.24 0.60 -5.29
N LEU A 667 24.33 0.05 -4.47
CA LEU A 667 23.96 0.65 -3.18
C LEU A 667 25.14 0.68 -2.19
N GLN A 668 26.02 -0.33 -2.24
CA GLN A 668 27.23 -0.35 -1.41
C GLN A 668 28.24 0.70 -1.90
N LEU A 669 28.37 0.93 -3.21
CA LEU A 669 29.20 2.02 -3.71
C LEU A 669 28.70 3.39 -3.27
N GLN A 670 27.38 3.61 -3.29
CA GLN A 670 26.78 4.83 -2.76
C GLN A 670 27.00 5.02 -1.25
N GLN A 671 27.19 3.93 -0.50
CA GLN A 671 27.53 3.99 0.94
C GLN A 671 28.97 4.42 1.22
N LEU A 672 29.86 4.31 0.23
CA LEU A 672 31.27 4.70 0.37
C LEU A 672 31.52 6.19 0.06
N GLN A 673 30.50 6.90 -0.43
CA GLN A 673 30.55 8.34 -0.65
C GLN A 673 30.26 9.10 0.66
N ASP A 674 31.12 10.04 1.02
CA ASP A 674 31.02 10.82 2.26
C ASP A 674 31.37 12.32 2.05
N GLU A 675 31.35 13.12 3.12
CA GLU A 675 31.63 14.57 3.06
C GLU A 675 33.06 14.90 2.62
N ASN A 676 34.01 13.96 2.78
CA ASN A 676 35.40 14.14 2.39
C ASN A 676 35.64 13.71 0.93
N ASN A 677 34.79 12.83 0.39
CA ASN A 677 34.82 12.41 -1.00
C ASN A 677 33.43 12.37 -1.65
N PRO A 678 32.84 13.54 -1.95
CA PRO A 678 31.47 13.65 -2.45
C PRO A 678 31.31 13.18 -3.91
N ASP A 679 32.40 13.08 -4.67
CA ASP A 679 32.38 12.69 -6.09
C ASP A 679 32.76 11.21 -6.30
N PHE A 680 32.97 10.43 -5.24
CA PHE A 680 33.42 9.04 -5.31
C PHE A 680 32.62 8.17 -6.29
N VAL A 681 31.28 8.21 -6.23
CA VAL A 681 30.45 7.39 -7.12
C VAL A 681 30.59 7.85 -8.57
N VAL A 682 30.67 9.16 -8.81
CA VAL A 682 30.85 9.73 -10.15
C VAL A 682 32.20 9.31 -10.75
N GLU A 683 33.26 9.33 -9.95
CA GLU A 683 34.60 8.86 -10.34
C GLU A 683 34.59 7.37 -10.70
N VAL A 684 34.01 6.52 -9.83
CA VAL A 684 33.94 5.07 -10.07
C VAL A 684 33.10 4.74 -11.30
N VAL A 685 31.97 5.43 -11.51
CA VAL A 685 31.13 5.26 -12.71
C VAL A 685 31.88 5.71 -13.98
N SER A 686 32.62 6.81 -13.91
CA SER A 686 33.40 7.31 -15.05
C SER A 686 34.52 6.34 -15.44
N LEU A 687 35.24 5.79 -14.46
CA LEU A 687 36.24 4.74 -14.66
C LEU A 687 35.63 3.49 -15.30
N PHE A 688 34.44 3.07 -14.82
CA PHE A 688 33.71 1.96 -15.42
C PHE A 688 33.39 2.22 -16.91
N PHE A 689 33.01 3.45 -17.28
CA PHE A 689 32.74 3.79 -18.67
C PHE A 689 33.98 3.69 -19.55
N GLU A 690 35.07 4.31 -19.14
CA GLU A 690 36.34 4.31 -19.87
C GLU A 690 36.88 2.88 -20.07
N ASP A 691 36.91 2.09 -19.01
CA ASP A 691 37.38 0.70 -19.07
C ASP A 691 36.48 -0.17 -19.95
N SER A 692 35.16 0.00 -19.85
CA SER A 692 34.22 -0.81 -20.63
C SER A 692 34.29 -0.49 -22.11
N GLU A 693 34.42 0.79 -22.51
CA GLU A 693 34.57 1.16 -23.92
C GLU A 693 35.85 0.60 -24.52
N ARG A 694 36.97 0.71 -23.78
CA ARG A 694 38.24 0.10 -24.20
C ARG A 694 38.10 -1.40 -24.40
N LEU A 695 37.54 -2.12 -23.42
CA LEU A 695 37.36 -3.57 -23.50
C LEU A 695 36.43 -4.01 -24.63
N LEU A 696 35.34 -3.26 -24.87
CA LEU A 696 34.42 -3.54 -25.97
C LEU A 696 35.08 -3.31 -27.35
N ASN A 697 35.96 -2.31 -27.47
CA ASN A 697 36.74 -2.07 -28.68
C ASN A 697 37.79 -3.17 -28.90
N ASP A 698 38.50 -3.56 -27.85
CA ASP A 698 39.49 -4.65 -27.91
C ASP A 698 38.85 -6.00 -28.27
N LEU A 699 37.66 -6.28 -27.72
CA LEU A 699 36.86 -7.46 -28.07
C LEU A 699 36.41 -7.44 -29.54
N THR A 700 35.99 -6.28 -30.03
CA THR A 700 35.60 -6.11 -31.44
C THR A 700 36.79 -6.39 -32.35
N PHE A 701 37.94 -5.80 -32.05
CA PHE A 701 39.16 -6.01 -32.82
C PHE A 701 39.64 -7.46 -32.77
N ALA A 702 39.56 -8.13 -31.62
CA ALA A 702 39.98 -9.52 -31.47
C ALA A 702 39.10 -10.51 -32.26
N LEU A 703 37.80 -10.24 -32.39
CA LEU A 703 36.86 -11.07 -33.14
C LEU A 703 36.84 -10.80 -34.65
N GLU A 704 37.35 -9.64 -35.10
CA GLU A 704 37.47 -9.30 -36.53
C GLU A 704 38.76 -9.86 -37.18
N GLN A 705 39.66 -10.48 -36.42
CA GLN A 705 40.90 -11.06 -36.96
C GLN A 705 40.65 -12.34 -37.75
N LYS A 706 41.46 -12.58 -38.79
CA LYS A 706 41.41 -13.83 -39.61
C LYS A 706 41.67 -15.11 -38.79
N SER A 707 42.37 -15.00 -37.66
CA SER A 707 42.61 -16.09 -36.72
C SER A 707 42.33 -15.59 -35.30
N ILE A 708 41.23 -16.07 -34.70
CA ILE A 708 40.75 -15.58 -33.40
C ILE A 708 41.51 -16.29 -32.27
N ASP A 709 42.16 -15.53 -31.40
CA ASP A 709 42.73 -16.02 -30.14
C ASP A 709 41.66 -15.99 -29.04
N PHE A 710 40.96 -17.12 -28.87
CA PHE A 710 39.90 -17.24 -27.87
C PHE A 710 40.37 -17.06 -26.43
N LYS A 711 41.65 -17.29 -26.12
CA LYS A 711 42.19 -17.02 -24.77
C LYS A 711 42.27 -15.51 -24.51
N LYS A 712 42.65 -14.75 -25.54
CA LYS A 712 42.67 -13.29 -25.48
C LYS A 712 41.25 -12.72 -25.41
N VAL A 713 40.28 -13.31 -26.14
CA VAL A 713 38.86 -12.92 -26.06
C VAL A 713 38.30 -13.19 -24.65
N ASP A 714 38.49 -14.40 -24.10
CA ASP A 714 38.02 -14.74 -22.74
C ASP A 714 38.62 -13.80 -21.67
N ALA A 715 39.89 -13.45 -21.80
CA ALA A 715 40.55 -12.52 -20.87
C ALA A 715 39.86 -11.15 -20.84
N HIS A 716 39.53 -10.57 -22.00
CA HIS A 716 38.81 -9.29 -22.05
C HIS A 716 37.38 -9.40 -21.54
N VAL A 717 36.65 -10.49 -21.87
CA VAL A 717 35.29 -10.72 -21.34
C VAL A 717 35.31 -10.89 -19.82
N HIS A 718 36.32 -11.58 -19.28
CA HIS A 718 36.49 -11.76 -17.84
C HIS A 718 36.74 -10.43 -17.13
N GLN A 719 37.59 -9.57 -17.70
CA GLN A 719 37.84 -8.23 -17.15
C GLN A 719 36.57 -7.37 -17.18
N LEU A 720 35.79 -7.42 -18.28
CA LEU A 720 34.53 -6.68 -18.40
C LEU A 720 33.46 -7.19 -17.42
N LYS A 721 33.41 -8.51 -17.18
CA LYS A 721 32.56 -9.11 -16.13
C LYS A 721 32.93 -8.58 -14.74
N GLY A 722 34.23 -8.49 -14.44
CA GLY A 722 34.75 -7.97 -13.17
C GLY A 722 34.34 -6.51 -12.97
N SER A 723 34.61 -5.66 -13.96
CA SER A 723 34.25 -4.23 -13.94
C SER A 723 32.74 -4.00 -13.85
N SER A 724 31.94 -4.80 -14.57
CA SER A 724 30.47 -4.75 -14.45
C SER A 724 29.98 -5.18 -13.07
N SER A 725 30.69 -6.10 -12.41
CA SER A 725 30.32 -6.57 -11.07
C SER A 725 30.63 -5.53 -10.00
N SER A 726 31.71 -4.74 -10.13
CA SER A 726 32.06 -3.73 -9.13
C SER A 726 31.05 -2.59 -9.06
N ILE A 727 30.48 -2.18 -10.20
CA ILE A 727 29.41 -1.16 -10.27
C ILE A 727 28.00 -1.73 -10.09
N GLY A 728 27.86 -3.05 -9.99
CA GLY A 728 26.56 -3.72 -9.89
C GLY A 728 25.77 -3.80 -11.19
N ALA A 729 26.39 -3.63 -12.36
CA ALA A 729 25.76 -3.74 -13.69
C ALA A 729 25.38 -5.20 -14.04
N GLN A 730 24.32 -5.70 -13.39
CA GLN A 730 23.90 -7.10 -13.38
C GLN A 730 23.65 -7.68 -14.78
N ARG A 731 23.01 -6.93 -15.69
CA ARG A 731 22.72 -7.41 -17.06
C ARG A 731 23.96 -7.56 -17.91
N VAL A 732 24.89 -6.61 -17.82
CA VAL A 732 26.18 -6.66 -18.52
C VAL A 732 26.99 -7.85 -17.99
N LYS A 733 27.05 -8.01 -16.66
CA LYS A 733 27.69 -9.16 -16.01
C LYS A 733 27.12 -10.50 -16.49
N ASN A 734 25.80 -10.64 -16.57
CA ASN A 734 25.14 -11.87 -17.01
C ASN A 734 25.45 -12.19 -18.48
N CYS A 735 25.43 -11.18 -19.35
CA CYS A 735 25.81 -11.35 -20.75
C CYS A 735 27.28 -11.78 -20.89
N CYS A 736 28.19 -11.21 -20.08
CA CYS A 736 29.58 -11.65 -20.06
C CYS A 736 29.72 -13.11 -19.59
N ILE A 737 28.92 -13.57 -18.63
CA ILE A 737 28.95 -15.00 -18.21
C ILE A 737 28.57 -15.91 -19.37
N ALA A 738 27.49 -15.60 -20.09
CA ALA A 738 27.07 -16.37 -21.26
C ALA A 738 28.14 -16.35 -22.37
N PHE A 739 28.76 -15.20 -22.63
CA PHE A 739 29.82 -15.06 -23.63
C PHE A 739 31.01 -15.98 -23.33
N ARG A 740 31.46 -16.09 -22.07
CA ARG A 740 32.59 -16.96 -21.71
C ARG A 740 32.35 -18.43 -22.04
N ASN A 741 31.12 -18.93 -21.86
CA ASN A 741 30.77 -20.30 -22.25
C ASN A 741 31.00 -20.54 -23.76
N PHE A 742 30.64 -19.57 -24.60
CA PHE A 742 30.87 -19.67 -26.05
C PHE A 742 32.34 -19.50 -26.46
N CYS A 743 33.14 -18.78 -25.67
CA CYS A 743 34.60 -18.74 -25.84
C CYS A 743 35.23 -20.12 -25.59
N GLU A 744 34.75 -20.86 -24.59
CA GLU A 744 35.22 -22.22 -24.30
C GLU A 744 34.83 -23.21 -25.42
N GLU A 745 33.64 -23.04 -26.01
CA GLU A 745 33.16 -23.82 -27.15
C GLU A 745 33.79 -23.42 -28.50
N GLN A 746 34.59 -22.34 -28.54
CA GLN A 746 35.20 -21.76 -29.75
C GLN A 746 34.19 -21.41 -30.87
N ASN A 747 32.97 -21.02 -30.48
CA ASN A 747 31.89 -20.69 -31.42
C ASN A 747 31.93 -19.20 -31.81
N ILE A 748 32.40 -18.90 -33.04
CA ILE A 748 32.60 -17.52 -33.53
C ILE A 748 31.27 -16.76 -33.66
N ASP A 749 30.25 -17.37 -34.25
CA ASP A 749 28.96 -16.72 -34.51
C ASP A 749 28.23 -16.38 -33.19
N ALA A 750 28.29 -17.30 -32.21
CA ALA A 750 27.75 -17.06 -30.88
C ALA A 750 28.51 -15.95 -30.14
N CYS A 751 29.85 -15.93 -30.22
CA CYS A 751 30.68 -14.87 -29.65
C CYS A 751 30.37 -13.49 -30.25
N LEU A 752 30.15 -13.39 -31.57
CA LEU A 752 29.76 -12.15 -32.23
C LEU A 752 28.37 -11.67 -31.78
N SER A 753 27.40 -12.59 -31.66
CA SER A 753 26.06 -12.28 -31.15
C SER A 753 26.11 -11.81 -29.69
N CYS A 754 26.90 -12.47 -28.85
CA CYS A 754 27.08 -12.06 -27.45
C CYS A 754 27.78 -10.69 -27.34
N LEU A 755 28.78 -10.39 -28.18
CA LEU A 755 29.40 -9.07 -28.21
C LEU A 755 28.38 -7.96 -28.50
N GLN A 756 27.47 -8.18 -29.45
CA GLN A 756 26.40 -7.22 -29.75
C GLN A 756 25.46 -7.04 -28.55
N GLN A 757 25.08 -8.13 -27.90
CA GLN A 757 24.22 -8.09 -26.72
C GLN A 757 24.88 -7.34 -25.55
N VAL A 758 26.16 -7.61 -25.28
CA VAL A 758 26.92 -6.90 -24.23
C VAL A 758 27.02 -5.41 -24.55
N LYS A 759 27.28 -5.01 -25.81
CA LYS A 759 27.29 -3.60 -26.24
C LYS A 759 25.96 -2.91 -25.98
N GLN A 760 24.85 -3.58 -26.30
CA GLN A 760 23.51 -3.04 -26.08
C GLN A 760 23.20 -2.84 -24.59
N GLU A 761 23.48 -3.86 -23.77
CA GLU A 761 23.27 -3.80 -22.33
C GLU A 761 24.13 -2.73 -21.65
N TYR A 762 25.39 -2.62 -22.07
CA TYR A 762 26.29 -1.55 -21.62
C TYR A 762 25.74 -0.17 -21.97
N CYS A 763 25.27 0.05 -23.21
CA CYS A 763 24.69 1.32 -23.63
C CYS A 763 23.46 1.71 -22.78
N HIS A 764 22.61 0.73 -22.43
CA HIS A 764 21.47 0.97 -21.55
C HIS A 764 21.89 1.38 -20.14
N VAL A 765 22.87 0.69 -19.54
CA VAL A 765 23.39 1.04 -18.22
C VAL A 765 24.04 2.43 -18.23
N LYS A 766 24.86 2.71 -19.25
CA LYS A 766 25.54 4.01 -19.43
C LYS A 766 24.55 5.17 -19.49
N ASN A 767 23.58 5.11 -20.41
CA ASN A 767 22.58 6.18 -20.57
C ASN A 767 21.81 6.47 -19.28
N LYS A 768 21.51 5.44 -18.49
CA LYS A 768 20.77 5.60 -17.23
C LYS A 768 21.63 6.22 -16.13
N LEU A 769 22.88 5.77 -15.98
CA LEU A 769 23.82 6.33 -15.01
C LEU A 769 24.18 7.79 -15.35
N GLU A 770 24.39 8.13 -16.63
CA GLU A 770 24.61 9.51 -17.07
C GLU A 770 23.38 10.40 -16.78
N THR A 771 22.17 9.90 -17.00
CA THR A 771 20.94 10.63 -16.68
C THR A 771 20.84 10.90 -15.18
N MET A 772 21.20 9.92 -14.34
CA MET A 772 21.23 10.06 -12.89
C MET A 772 22.21 11.16 -12.45
N ILE A 773 23.46 11.10 -12.91
CA ILE A 773 24.50 12.10 -12.59
C ILE A 773 24.07 13.51 -13.04
N ARG A 774 23.47 13.63 -14.24
CA ARG A 774 22.97 14.92 -14.74
C ARG A 774 21.88 15.50 -13.85
N LEU A 775 20.97 14.67 -13.36
CA LEU A 775 19.89 15.08 -12.47
C LEU A 775 20.43 15.49 -11.09
N GLU A 776 21.43 14.78 -10.55
CA GLU A 776 22.15 15.15 -9.33
C GLU A 776 22.77 16.53 -9.43
N GLN A 777 23.50 16.81 -10.52
CA GLN A 777 24.09 18.12 -10.78
C GLN A 777 23.03 19.24 -10.88
N GLN A 778 21.88 18.96 -11.48
CA GLN A 778 20.77 19.92 -11.58
C GLN A 778 20.14 20.23 -10.21
N ILE A 779 20.04 19.25 -9.32
CA ILE A 779 19.54 19.44 -7.95
C ILE A 779 20.50 20.33 -7.15
N VAL A 780 21.80 20.08 -7.24
CA VAL A 780 22.84 20.90 -6.58
C VAL A 780 22.83 22.32 -7.12
N ALA A 781 22.76 22.49 -8.44
CA ALA A 781 22.68 23.80 -9.09
C ALA A 781 21.42 24.60 -8.70
N ALA A 782 20.32 23.92 -8.35
CA ALA A 782 19.09 24.53 -7.85
C ALA A 782 19.13 24.87 -6.33
N GLY A 783 20.28 24.69 -5.68
CA GLY A 783 20.46 24.94 -4.24
C GLY A 783 19.93 23.82 -3.33
N GLY A 784 19.63 22.65 -3.89
CA GLY A 784 19.33 21.43 -3.14
C GLY A 784 20.61 20.69 -2.72
N SER A 785 20.53 19.87 -1.67
CA SER A 785 21.62 18.97 -1.29
C SER A 785 21.32 17.53 -1.70
N ILE A 786 22.35 16.82 -2.16
CA ILE A 786 22.27 15.37 -2.40
C ILE A 786 22.38 14.70 -1.02
N PRO A 787 21.37 13.92 -0.56
CA PRO A 787 21.41 13.34 0.77
C PRO A 787 22.54 12.31 0.87
N MET A 788 23.46 12.48 1.81
CA MET A 788 24.45 11.46 2.14
C MET A 788 23.92 10.48 3.18
N MET A 789 24.33 9.21 3.05
CA MET A 789 23.97 8.15 3.98
C MET A 789 24.71 8.34 5.30
N GLU A 790 24.07 8.91 6.32
CA GLU A 790 24.61 8.85 7.68
C GLU A 790 24.28 7.50 8.33
N PHE A 791 25.30 6.88 8.90
CA PHE A 791 25.19 5.66 9.70
C PHE A 791 24.84 6.00 11.15
N SER A 792 23.75 5.42 11.67
CA SER A 792 23.57 5.22 13.11
C SER A 792 23.91 3.76 13.42
N PHE A 793 25.03 3.54 14.10
CA PHE A 793 25.43 2.24 14.66
C PHE A 793 24.48 1.76 15.75
#